data_AF-A0A0P1BCU0-F1
#
_entry.id   AF-A0A0P1BCU0-F1
#
_cell.length_a   1.000
_cell.length_b   1.000
_cell.length_c   1.000
_cell.angle_alpha   90.00
_cell.angle_beta   90.00
_cell.angle_gamma   90.00
#
_symmetry.space_group_name_H-M   'P 1'
#
loop_
_entity.id
_entity.type
_entity.pdbx_description
1 polymer ?
#
loop_
_entity_poly.entity_id
_entity_poly.type
_entity_poly.pdbx_seq_one_letter_code
_entity_poly.pdbx_strand_id
1 'polypeptide(L)'
;MHRFVDALERIGCTAVRVQAYGMKSRLSLVDIALFGNADHELAETNTWDLGVMCRTGATIPLFRTQVRGAPGTRTFPMFLGAGQGFGSVDVKLEYAELPYSVKIYPRFVHRLKAQAAKQYRFDAHTMITAKRTLTSLQKRHKALDVTSETNPTVLGGYRVEVTTTARTLRDAIQQLSTTPLLSLDEWKKPLSNNLELLQVQVLDADWEEISAQFTALSAQIRRLGLFAKQNATKVRSLHKKILTDMQNALGWNPGTRTPMLFTNKSAWWHLSSLPQPQRTLPPSTGAPSAQGHQAADNTALPVSSGRWQDVDLSNLQDVALLRELFHLLKEKMTCAACQHPQSRYTANWSRTLTGQQRIRCNRKPRGGPCSTPDLYLTKEQALLSAWVNRLKVPLDAKFLEAAQAAPRGVQQVEQDAGLGAPQRTTTAPRSAPAQRTTSAGAPGGAAAQRTTTAPGSAPAQRTTTASAPDSAALQRPPVPHVFANGDTLTLSNGMKASNFIKGDGACQFRAWAHLQYGNQQRHWFVRRFAATWLKNNKHLMEEYYAPEAPTRLDGRQIVESKSAKGYDSMCKALMEKGSWGHEYSLCALVNYFEQPAHIIQYSAHEQRWTGMVIEPWHAPDGPAKAPFRFYFDAAGKHYEVML
;
A
#
# COMPACT_ATOMS: atom_id res chain seq x y z
N MET A 1 25.46 11.73 -7.91
CA MET A 1 25.59 11.65 -9.39
C MET A 1 26.91 12.21 -9.94
N HIS A 2 27.15 13.53 -10.10
CA HIS A 2 28.43 14.07 -10.62
C HIS A 2 29.67 13.36 -10.03
N ARG A 3 29.84 13.41 -8.70
CA ARG A 3 30.91 12.73 -7.95
C ARG A 3 31.08 11.22 -8.16
N PHE A 4 30.15 10.55 -8.84
CA PHE A 4 30.30 9.16 -9.29
C PHE A 4 30.85 9.10 -10.71
N VAL A 5 30.39 9.95 -11.63
CA VAL A 5 30.98 10.12 -12.97
C VAL A 5 32.43 10.58 -12.84
N ASP A 6 32.68 11.64 -12.06
CA ASP A 6 34.04 12.14 -11.75
C ASP A 6 34.97 11.04 -11.18
N ALA A 7 34.40 10.02 -10.52
CA ALA A 7 35.14 8.91 -9.91
C ALA A 7 35.34 7.72 -10.87
N LEU A 8 34.42 7.49 -11.80
CA LEU A 8 34.56 6.51 -12.88
C LEU A 8 35.62 6.96 -13.90
N GLU A 9 35.61 8.25 -14.27
CA GLU A 9 36.61 8.86 -15.15
C GLU A 9 38.02 8.74 -14.55
N ARG A 10 38.19 9.04 -13.25
CA ARG A 10 39.47 8.94 -12.53
C ARG A 10 40.06 7.53 -12.43
N ILE A 11 39.25 6.48 -12.60
CA ILE A 11 39.73 5.09 -12.64
C ILE A 11 39.80 4.53 -14.07
N GLY A 12 39.60 5.36 -15.10
CA GLY A 12 39.62 4.93 -16.50
C GLY A 12 38.47 3.99 -16.89
N CYS A 13 37.31 4.10 -16.23
CA CYS A 13 36.18 3.22 -16.52
C CYS A 13 35.52 3.60 -17.86
N THR A 14 35.76 2.79 -18.90
CA THR A 14 35.23 3.02 -20.26
C THR A 14 33.75 2.70 -20.41
N ALA A 15 33.19 1.77 -19.61
CA ALA A 15 31.83 1.26 -19.78
C ALA A 15 31.14 0.95 -18.44
N VAL A 16 29.84 1.26 -18.34
CA VAL A 16 29.01 1.02 -17.15
C VAL A 16 27.81 0.13 -17.50
N ARG A 17 27.75 -1.07 -16.91
CA ARG A 17 26.65 -2.02 -17.15
C ARG A 17 25.41 -1.67 -16.29
N VAL A 18 24.45 -0.98 -16.90
CA VAL A 18 23.18 -0.62 -16.24
C VAL A 18 22.28 -1.85 -16.09
N GLN A 19 22.18 -2.41 -14.89
CA GLN A 19 21.22 -3.48 -14.57
C GLN A 19 19.89 -2.89 -14.09
N ALA A 20 18.87 -2.89 -14.96
CA ALA A 20 17.49 -2.45 -14.66
C ALA A 20 16.72 -3.46 -13.77
N TYR A 21 17.32 -3.86 -12.65
CA TYR A 21 16.87 -4.98 -11.81
C TYR A 21 15.44 -4.78 -11.26
N GLY A 22 14.49 -5.51 -11.83
CA GLY A 22 13.08 -5.48 -11.43
C GLY A 22 12.19 -4.54 -12.24
N MET A 23 12.72 -3.84 -13.24
CA MET A 23 11.88 -3.15 -14.23
C MET A 23 10.99 -4.17 -14.94
N LYS A 24 9.68 -3.93 -14.96
CA LYS A 24 8.70 -4.74 -15.65
C LYS A 24 7.71 -3.81 -16.36
N SER A 25 7.88 -3.69 -17.67
CA SER A 25 6.91 -3.00 -18.52
C SER A 25 6.34 -3.97 -19.54
N ARG A 26 5.28 -3.55 -20.24
CA ARG A 26 4.81 -4.20 -21.48
C ARG A 26 5.64 -3.63 -22.63
N LEU A 27 5.97 -4.43 -23.64
CA LEU A 27 6.73 -3.93 -24.79
C LEU A 27 6.02 -2.77 -25.51
N SER A 28 4.69 -2.73 -25.47
CA SER A 28 3.86 -1.63 -25.98
C SER A 28 3.90 -0.33 -25.14
N LEU A 29 4.69 -0.29 -24.07
CA LEU A 29 4.81 0.85 -23.14
C LEU A 29 6.29 1.27 -22.96
N VAL A 30 7.17 0.87 -23.88
CA VAL A 30 8.57 1.29 -23.94
C VAL A 30 8.95 1.57 -25.39
N ASP A 31 9.72 2.63 -25.62
CA ASP A 31 10.40 2.77 -26.91
C ASP A 31 11.58 1.78 -26.96
N ILE A 32 11.41 0.71 -27.72
CA ILE A 32 12.41 -0.36 -27.86
C ILE A 32 13.71 0.11 -28.52
N ALA A 33 13.74 1.28 -29.17
CA ALA A 33 14.96 1.86 -29.73
C ALA A 33 15.89 2.47 -28.66
N LEU A 34 15.38 2.79 -27.46
CA LEU A 34 16.17 3.38 -26.37
C LEU A 34 16.93 2.33 -25.51
N PHE A 35 16.77 1.04 -25.80
CA PHE A 35 17.28 -0.04 -24.94
C PHE A 35 18.41 -0.83 -25.61
N GLY A 36 19.63 -0.46 -25.22
CA GLY A 36 20.88 -0.99 -25.76
C GLY A 36 21.53 -0.01 -26.73
N ASN A 37 22.80 -0.26 -27.06
CA ASN A 37 23.54 0.43 -28.11
C ASN A 37 24.25 -0.66 -28.93
N ALA A 38 23.98 -0.73 -30.24
CA ALA A 38 24.50 -1.79 -31.10
C ALA A 38 26.01 -1.65 -31.40
N ASP A 39 26.54 -0.42 -31.30
CA ASP A 39 27.91 -0.06 -31.68
C ASP A 39 28.88 -0.07 -30.49
N HIS A 40 28.37 -0.29 -29.27
CA HIS A 40 29.17 -0.35 -28.06
C HIS A 40 29.92 -1.69 -27.97
N GLU A 41 31.23 -1.67 -27.69
CA GLU A 41 32.11 -2.86 -27.58
C GLU A 41 31.50 -4.04 -26.79
N LEU A 42 30.97 -3.77 -25.59
CA LEU A 42 30.37 -4.78 -24.72
C LEU A 42 28.87 -5.10 -25.02
N ALA A 43 28.30 -4.63 -26.13
CA ALA A 43 26.86 -4.75 -26.42
C ALA A 43 26.36 -6.19 -26.45
N GLU A 44 27.17 -7.13 -26.94
CA GLU A 44 26.83 -8.56 -27.02
C GLU A 44 26.65 -9.21 -25.63
N THR A 45 27.18 -8.57 -24.59
CA THR A 45 26.96 -9.00 -23.20
C THR A 45 25.58 -8.58 -22.65
N ASN A 46 24.80 -7.76 -23.36
CA ASN A 46 23.47 -7.35 -22.91
C ASN A 46 22.53 -8.56 -22.79
N THR A 47 21.72 -8.59 -21.74
CA THR A 47 20.89 -9.75 -21.37
C THR A 47 19.46 -9.30 -21.12
N TRP A 48 18.50 -9.95 -21.77
CA TRP A 48 17.10 -9.51 -21.85
C TRP A 48 16.15 -10.60 -21.35
N ASP A 49 15.34 -10.29 -20.34
CA ASP A 49 14.24 -11.14 -19.83
C ASP A 49 12.92 -10.76 -20.51
N LEU A 50 12.57 -11.45 -21.60
CA LEU A 50 11.31 -11.29 -22.32
C LEU A 50 10.29 -12.34 -21.87
N GLY A 51 8.98 -12.07 -21.90
CA GLY A 51 8.01 -13.07 -21.43
C GLY A 51 6.53 -12.74 -21.59
N VAL A 52 5.76 -13.76 -21.98
CA VAL A 52 4.32 -13.73 -22.19
C VAL A 52 3.58 -14.09 -20.89
N MET A 53 2.49 -13.39 -20.59
CA MET A 53 1.64 -13.62 -19.41
C MET A 53 0.25 -14.05 -19.87
N CYS A 54 -0.07 -15.34 -19.69
CA CYS A 54 -1.37 -15.91 -20.05
C CYS A 54 -2.29 -15.98 -18.83
N ARG A 55 -3.59 -15.74 -19.04
CA ARG A 55 -4.65 -15.97 -18.04
C ARG A 55 -5.34 -17.30 -18.36
N THR A 56 -5.50 -18.16 -17.37
CA THR A 56 -6.43 -19.31 -17.41
C THR A 56 -7.65 -18.99 -16.53
N GLY A 57 -8.50 -19.98 -16.23
CA GLY A 57 -9.66 -19.83 -15.35
C GLY A 57 -9.29 -19.67 -13.87
N ALA A 58 -10.03 -20.34 -12.99
CA ALA A 58 -9.75 -20.33 -11.55
C ALA A 58 -8.48 -21.13 -11.16
N THR A 59 -8.12 -22.15 -11.94
CA THR A 59 -7.01 -23.06 -11.66
C THR A 59 -5.64 -22.40 -11.73
N ILE A 60 -4.73 -22.86 -10.86
CA ILE A 60 -3.34 -22.43 -10.82
C ILE A 60 -2.48 -23.51 -11.51
N PRO A 61 -2.05 -23.33 -12.77
CA PRO A 61 -1.27 -24.32 -13.50
C PRO A 61 0.16 -24.42 -12.94
N LEU A 62 0.54 -25.62 -12.54
CA LEU A 62 1.85 -25.97 -11.98
C LEU A 62 2.65 -26.82 -12.97
N PHE A 63 3.96 -26.61 -13.02
CA PHE A 63 4.82 -27.17 -14.06
C PHE A 63 5.87 -28.13 -13.48
N ARG A 64 6.20 -29.17 -14.26
CA ARG A 64 7.31 -30.11 -14.00
C ARG A 64 7.78 -30.69 -15.32
N THR A 65 9.07 -30.98 -15.47
CA THR A 65 9.57 -31.75 -16.63
C THR A 65 9.07 -33.19 -16.59
N GLN A 66 8.83 -33.79 -17.75
CA GLN A 66 8.44 -35.19 -17.89
C GLN A 66 9.59 -36.11 -17.47
N VAL A 67 10.77 -35.89 -18.04
CA VAL A 67 12.02 -36.53 -17.59
C VAL A 67 12.46 -35.86 -16.29
N ARG A 68 12.53 -36.63 -15.21
CA ARG A 68 12.99 -36.13 -13.90
C ARG A 68 14.49 -35.89 -13.93
N GLY A 69 14.91 -34.64 -13.73
CA GLY A 69 16.32 -34.28 -13.70
C GLY A 69 16.97 -34.23 -15.08
N ALA A 70 16.20 -33.94 -16.14
CA ALA A 70 16.75 -33.68 -17.46
C ALA A 70 17.87 -32.61 -17.40
N PRO A 71 18.95 -32.74 -18.20
CA PRO A 71 20.06 -31.79 -18.20
C PRO A 71 19.58 -30.33 -18.38
N GLY A 72 20.22 -29.40 -17.67
CA GLY A 72 19.85 -27.98 -17.70
C GLY A 72 18.54 -27.62 -16.98
N THR A 73 17.71 -28.58 -16.57
CA THR A 73 16.38 -28.31 -15.96
C THR A 73 16.39 -28.25 -14.44
N ARG A 74 15.46 -27.45 -13.89
CA ARG A 74 15.21 -27.35 -12.46
C ARG A 74 13.74 -27.08 -12.16
N THR A 75 13.06 -28.04 -11.53
CA THR A 75 11.73 -27.81 -10.94
C THR A 75 11.86 -27.21 -9.54
N PHE A 76 10.97 -26.27 -9.22
CA PHE A 76 10.78 -25.67 -7.90
C PHE A 76 9.37 -26.05 -7.42
N PRO A 77 9.21 -27.18 -6.70
CA PRO A 77 7.90 -27.62 -6.21
C PRO A 77 7.18 -26.56 -5.38
N MET A 78 5.87 -26.50 -5.47
CA MET A 78 5.00 -25.56 -4.75
C MET A 78 3.85 -26.34 -4.08
N PHE A 79 3.16 -25.70 -3.13
CA PHE A 79 1.92 -26.18 -2.51
C PHE A 79 1.97 -27.58 -1.85
N LEU A 80 3.15 -28.07 -1.46
CA LEU A 80 3.37 -29.37 -0.81
C LEU A 80 2.61 -30.55 -1.45
N GLY A 81 1.53 -31.03 -0.81
CA GLY A 81 0.71 -32.16 -1.24
C GLY A 81 -0.18 -31.80 -2.42
N ALA A 82 -0.96 -30.72 -2.30
CA ALA A 82 -1.83 -30.22 -3.39
C ALA A 82 -1.06 -29.93 -4.69
N GLY A 83 0.22 -29.54 -4.59
CA GLY A 83 1.08 -29.35 -5.76
C GLY A 83 1.79 -30.61 -6.28
N GLN A 84 1.74 -31.74 -5.57
CA GLN A 84 2.26 -33.05 -5.97
C GLN A 84 3.71 -33.08 -6.52
N GLY A 85 4.55 -32.11 -6.13
CA GLY A 85 5.92 -31.94 -6.64
C GLY A 85 6.06 -31.11 -7.92
N PHE A 86 4.97 -30.63 -8.52
CA PHE A 86 4.95 -29.60 -9.55
C PHE A 86 5.11 -28.20 -8.93
N GLY A 87 5.40 -27.19 -9.75
CA GLY A 87 5.41 -25.79 -9.32
C GLY A 87 5.86 -24.84 -10.42
N SER A 88 7.09 -24.34 -10.31
CA SER A 88 7.76 -23.59 -11.39
C SER A 88 8.88 -24.43 -12.00
N VAL A 89 9.22 -24.22 -13.27
CA VAL A 89 10.39 -24.82 -13.93
C VAL A 89 11.31 -23.71 -14.46
N ASP A 90 12.61 -23.92 -14.35
CA ASP A 90 13.68 -23.18 -15.01
C ASP A 90 14.44 -24.17 -15.90
N VAL A 91 14.69 -23.81 -17.15
CA VAL A 91 15.33 -24.65 -18.17
C VAL A 91 16.48 -23.86 -18.78
N LYS A 92 17.68 -24.43 -18.78
CA LYS A 92 18.79 -23.93 -19.60
C LYS A 92 19.00 -24.87 -20.77
N LEU A 93 18.99 -24.30 -21.97
CA LEU A 93 19.13 -25.03 -23.22
C LEU A 93 19.86 -24.19 -24.26
N GLU A 94 20.29 -24.87 -25.32
CA GLU A 94 20.72 -24.25 -26.56
C GLU A 94 19.64 -24.52 -27.62
N TYR A 95 19.34 -23.53 -28.46
CA TYR A 95 18.33 -23.66 -29.51
C TYR A 95 18.79 -22.85 -30.74
N ALA A 96 18.98 -23.52 -31.88
CA ALA A 96 19.63 -22.94 -33.05
C ALA A 96 20.96 -22.23 -32.69
N GLU A 97 21.87 -22.99 -32.06
CA GLU A 97 23.24 -22.57 -31.68
C GLU A 97 23.33 -21.39 -30.69
N LEU A 98 22.20 -20.95 -30.12
CA LEU A 98 22.14 -19.83 -29.18
C LEU A 98 21.65 -20.27 -27.78
N PRO A 99 22.26 -19.77 -26.69
CA PRO A 99 21.91 -20.18 -25.33
C PRO A 99 20.72 -19.39 -24.75
N TYR A 100 19.77 -20.10 -24.14
CA TYR A 100 18.59 -19.52 -23.49
C TYR A 100 18.39 -20.04 -22.06
N SER A 101 17.74 -19.22 -21.22
CA SER A 101 17.19 -19.66 -19.92
C SER A 101 15.70 -19.40 -19.88
N VAL A 102 14.86 -20.44 -19.80
CA VAL A 102 13.40 -20.34 -19.90
C VAL A 102 12.74 -20.72 -18.58
N LYS A 103 11.93 -19.81 -18.05
CA LYS A 103 11.25 -19.95 -16.76
C LYS A 103 9.74 -20.03 -17.00
N ILE A 104 9.12 -21.13 -16.59
CA ILE A 104 7.69 -21.40 -16.75
C ILE A 104 7.07 -21.52 -15.37
N TYR A 105 6.15 -20.61 -15.04
CA TYR A 105 5.64 -20.48 -13.67
C TYR A 105 4.24 -19.89 -13.57
N PRO A 106 3.41 -20.27 -12.57
CA PRO A 106 2.07 -19.74 -12.41
C PRO A 106 2.05 -18.24 -12.12
N ARG A 107 1.07 -17.54 -12.69
CA ARG A 107 0.78 -16.11 -12.49
C ARG A 107 0.56 -15.78 -11.00
N PHE A 108 0.05 -16.74 -10.23
CA PHE A 108 0.01 -16.73 -8.76
C PHE A 108 1.31 -16.19 -8.12
N VAL A 109 2.49 -16.55 -8.64
CA VAL A 109 3.78 -16.09 -8.11
C VAL A 109 3.92 -14.57 -8.16
N HIS A 110 3.33 -13.88 -9.13
CA HIS A 110 3.30 -12.40 -9.16
C HIS A 110 2.33 -11.84 -8.11
N ARG A 111 1.17 -12.45 -7.89
CA ARG A 111 0.23 -12.04 -6.82
C ARG A 111 0.85 -12.21 -5.43
N LEU A 112 1.50 -13.34 -5.16
CA LEU A 112 2.23 -13.59 -3.91
C LEU A 112 3.46 -12.69 -3.72
N LYS A 113 4.10 -12.24 -4.82
CA LYS A 113 5.16 -11.20 -4.78
C LYS A 113 4.58 -9.81 -4.48
N ALA A 114 3.46 -9.43 -5.09
CA ALA A 114 2.81 -8.12 -4.86
C ALA A 114 2.40 -7.90 -3.40
N GLN A 115 1.84 -8.94 -2.75
CA GLN A 115 1.50 -8.92 -1.33
C GLN A 115 2.72 -8.88 -0.36
N ALA A 116 3.96 -8.89 -0.86
CA ALA A 116 5.15 -9.14 -0.03
C ALA A 116 6.41 -8.39 -0.48
N ALA A 117 6.49 -7.10 -0.11
CA ALA A 117 7.65 -6.24 -0.36
C ALA A 117 9.02 -6.82 0.09
N LYS A 118 9.06 -7.76 1.05
CA LYS A 118 10.26 -8.54 1.42
C LYS A 118 9.89 -10.01 1.68
N GLN A 119 10.32 -10.90 0.78
CA GLN A 119 10.22 -12.37 0.96
C GLN A 119 11.30 -12.90 1.92
N TYR A 120 11.09 -14.09 2.51
CA TYR A 120 11.96 -14.65 3.56
C TYR A 120 13.29 -15.21 3.04
N ARG A 121 14.23 -14.31 2.76
CA ARG A 121 15.61 -14.64 2.37
C ARG A 121 16.36 -15.37 3.50
N PHE A 122 16.35 -14.82 4.72
CA PHE A 122 17.12 -15.36 5.85
C PHE A 122 16.30 -16.23 6.80
N ASP A 123 16.98 -17.11 7.54
CA ASP A 123 16.36 -17.99 8.53
C ASP A 123 15.88 -17.23 9.77
N ALA A 124 14.90 -17.77 10.48
CA ALA A 124 14.61 -17.33 11.84
C ALA A 124 15.66 -17.90 12.81
N HIS A 125 16.40 -17.03 13.51
CA HIS A 125 17.37 -17.42 14.54
C HIS A 125 16.77 -17.42 15.97
N THR A 126 15.78 -16.57 16.22
CA THR A 126 15.07 -16.41 17.52
C THR A 126 13.57 -16.73 17.39
N MET A 127 12.95 -17.24 18.46
CA MET A 127 11.53 -17.63 18.43
C MET A 127 10.59 -16.46 18.14
N ILE A 128 10.93 -15.23 18.52
CA ILE A 128 10.15 -14.04 18.15
C ILE A 128 10.13 -13.81 16.63
N THR A 129 11.25 -13.98 15.93
CA THR A 129 11.31 -13.89 14.47
C THR A 129 10.55 -15.05 13.84
N ALA A 130 10.70 -16.26 14.37
CA ALA A 130 9.99 -17.45 13.90
C ALA A 130 8.46 -17.30 13.98
N LYS A 131 7.94 -16.79 15.12
CA LYS A 131 6.53 -16.43 15.31
C LYS A 131 6.07 -15.38 14.29
N ARG A 132 6.85 -14.29 14.12
CA ARG A 132 6.54 -13.21 13.17
C ARG A 132 6.46 -13.73 11.72
N THR A 133 7.36 -14.63 11.31
CA THR A 133 7.32 -15.30 10.00
C THR A 133 6.04 -16.11 9.83
N LEU A 134 5.67 -16.95 10.81
CA LEU A 134 4.43 -17.74 10.76
C LEU A 134 3.18 -16.87 10.67
N THR A 135 3.06 -15.85 11.54
CA THR A 135 1.93 -14.90 11.48
C THR A 135 1.87 -14.14 10.15
N SER A 136 3.00 -13.84 9.51
CA SER A 136 3.01 -13.18 8.19
C SER A 136 2.74 -14.13 7.03
N LEU A 137 2.94 -15.43 7.19
CA LEU A 137 2.46 -16.44 6.24
C LEU A 137 0.94 -16.54 6.33
N GLN A 138 0.40 -16.69 7.54
CA GLN A 138 -1.04 -16.76 7.81
C GLN A 138 -1.80 -15.50 7.37
N LYS A 139 -1.21 -14.30 7.51
CA LYS A 139 -1.81 -13.06 7.00
C LYS A 139 -1.84 -12.98 5.47
N ARG A 140 -0.85 -13.55 4.77
CA ARG A 140 -0.82 -13.57 3.30
C ARG A 140 -1.77 -14.63 2.74
N HIS A 141 -1.86 -15.79 3.38
CA HIS A 141 -2.90 -16.78 3.12
C HIS A 141 -4.30 -16.14 3.15
N LYS A 142 -4.69 -15.53 4.29
CA LYS A 142 -5.98 -14.84 4.39
C LYS A 142 -6.16 -13.69 3.38
N ALA A 143 -5.08 -13.04 2.96
CA ALA A 143 -5.17 -12.04 1.90
C ALA A 143 -5.41 -12.66 0.52
N LEU A 144 -4.84 -13.85 0.23
CA LEU A 144 -5.11 -14.62 -0.99
C LEU A 144 -6.51 -15.22 -0.98
N ASP A 145 -7.00 -15.73 0.14
CA ASP A 145 -8.39 -16.22 0.29
C ASP A 145 -9.40 -15.15 -0.14
N VAL A 146 -9.36 -13.98 0.51
CA VAL A 146 -10.24 -12.83 0.17
C VAL A 146 -10.04 -12.35 -1.27
N THR A 147 -8.83 -12.47 -1.81
CA THR A 147 -8.53 -12.14 -3.22
C THR A 147 -9.16 -13.14 -4.18
N SER A 148 -9.21 -14.44 -3.82
CA SER A 148 -9.86 -15.50 -4.60
C SER A 148 -11.39 -15.44 -4.49
N GLU A 149 -11.93 -15.20 -3.30
CA GLU A 149 -13.36 -14.98 -3.03
C GLU A 149 -13.92 -13.82 -3.88
N THR A 150 -13.16 -12.73 -4.02
CA THR A 150 -13.59 -11.53 -4.77
C THR A 150 -13.32 -11.60 -6.27
N ASN A 151 -12.41 -12.47 -6.74
CA ASN A 151 -12.18 -12.73 -8.15
C ASN A 151 -11.48 -14.10 -8.35
N PRO A 152 -12.22 -15.19 -8.61
CA PRO A 152 -11.63 -16.53 -8.74
C PRO A 152 -10.53 -16.64 -9.81
N THR A 153 -10.60 -15.86 -10.90
CA THR A 153 -9.60 -15.87 -12.00
C THR A 153 -8.32 -15.08 -11.69
N VAL A 154 -8.22 -14.47 -10.51
CA VAL A 154 -7.13 -13.53 -10.19
C VAL A 154 -5.80 -14.24 -9.91
N LEU A 155 -5.85 -15.50 -9.45
CA LEU A 155 -4.72 -16.34 -9.09
C LEU A 155 -4.23 -17.20 -10.27
N GLY A 156 -5.16 -17.67 -11.11
CA GLY A 156 -4.88 -18.54 -12.26
C GLY A 156 -4.06 -17.90 -13.38
N GLY A 157 -3.65 -18.71 -14.34
CA GLY A 157 -2.76 -18.35 -15.43
C GLY A 157 -1.28 -18.61 -15.16
N TYR A 158 -0.44 -18.33 -16.14
CA TYR A 158 0.99 -18.63 -16.15
C TYR A 158 1.81 -17.54 -16.86
N ARG A 159 3.13 -17.59 -16.68
CA ARG A 159 4.10 -16.83 -17.47
C ARG A 159 5.18 -17.77 -17.99
N VAL A 160 5.51 -17.60 -19.27
CA VAL A 160 6.73 -18.11 -19.88
C VAL A 160 7.67 -16.92 -20.04
N GLU A 161 8.91 -17.06 -19.58
CA GLU A 161 9.90 -15.98 -19.53
C GLU A 161 11.25 -16.50 -20.03
N VAL A 162 11.70 -16.00 -21.17
CA VAL A 162 12.94 -16.39 -21.83
C VAL A 162 13.99 -15.30 -21.61
N THR A 163 15.13 -15.69 -21.06
CA THR A 163 16.36 -14.89 -20.97
C THR A 163 17.21 -15.18 -22.20
N THR A 164 17.62 -14.15 -22.94
CA THR A 164 18.55 -14.22 -24.09
C THR A 164 19.65 -13.15 -24.02
N THR A 165 20.73 -13.31 -24.79
CA THR A 165 21.76 -12.28 -25.04
C THR A 165 21.63 -11.71 -26.45
N ALA A 166 21.55 -10.39 -26.58
CA ALA A 166 21.48 -9.68 -27.86
C ALA A 166 21.90 -8.21 -27.68
N ARG A 167 22.41 -7.54 -28.73
CA ARG A 167 22.98 -6.19 -28.62
C ARG A 167 21.96 -5.13 -28.14
N THR A 168 20.75 -5.14 -28.70
CA THR A 168 19.63 -4.27 -28.30
C THR A 168 18.38 -5.06 -27.93
N LEU A 169 17.40 -4.40 -27.31
CA LEU A 169 16.08 -4.95 -27.03
C LEU A 169 15.32 -5.31 -28.32
N ARG A 170 15.52 -4.56 -29.41
CA ARG A 170 14.94 -4.88 -30.72
C ARG A 170 15.45 -6.22 -31.24
N ASP A 171 16.76 -6.43 -31.15
CA ASP A 171 17.41 -7.68 -31.60
C ASP A 171 16.92 -8.87 -30.76
N ALA A 172 16.78 -8.70 -29.44
CA ALA A 172 16.23 -9.74 -28.55
C ALA A 172 14.78 -10.11 -28.90
N ILE A 173 13.95 -9.13 -29.28
CA ILE A 173 12.57 -9.36 -29.72
C ILE A 173 12.55 -10.11 -31.06
N GLN A 174 13.37 -9.67 -32.04
CA GLN A 174 13.47 -10.31 -33.35
C GLN A 174 14.00 -11.75 -33.23
N GLN A 175 15.07 -11.97 -32.47
CA GLN A 175 15.64 -13.27 -32.16
C GLN A 175 14.60 -14.21 -31.54
N LEU A 176 13.87 -13.78 -30.49
CA LEU A 176 12.86 -14.66 -29.89
C LEU A 176 11.65 -14.90 -30.79
N SER A 177 11.32 -13.98 -31.71
CA SER A 177 10.19 -14.14 -32.63
C SER A 177 10.38 -15.28 -33.65
N THR A 178 11.62 -15.74 -33.88
CA THR A 178 11.91 -16.93 -34.70
C THR A 178 11.92 -18.24 -33.89
N THR A 179 11.67 -18.18 -32.57
CA THR A 179 11.72 -19.35 -31.67
C THR A 179 10.34 -19.68 -31.09
N PRO A 180 10.02 -20.96 -30.85
CA PRO A 180 8.77 -21.35 -30.18
C PRO A 180 8.84 -21.20 -28.65
N LEU A 181 9.98 -20.78 -28.08
CA LEU A 181 10.31 -20.86 -26.65
C LEU A 181 9.36 -20.08 -25.72
N LEU A 182 8.61 -19.10 -26.24
CA LEU A 182 7.59 -18.36 -25.50
C LEU A 182 6.20 -19.04 -25.48
N SER A 183 5.98 -20.06 -26.31
CA SER A 183 4.71 -20.80 -26.40
C SER A 183 4.68 -21.97 -25.41
N LEU A 184 3.74 -21.97 -24.45
CA LEU A 184 3.58 -23.10 -23.53
C LEU A 184 3.19 -24.40 -24.24
N ASP A 185 2.53 -24.31 -25.40
CA ASP A 185 2.09 -25.51 -26.12
C ASP A 185 3.24 -26.27 -26.80
N GLU A 186 4.32 -25.59 -27.20
CA GLU A 186 5.58 -26.26 -27.61
C GLU A 186 6.18 -27.00 -26.41
N TRP A 187 6.26 -26.38 -25.23
CA TRP A 187 6.75 -27.06 -24.03
C TRP A 187 5.90 -28.27 -23.63
N LYS A 188 4.58 -28.23 -23.85
CA LYS A 188 3.67 -29.36 -23.60
C LYS A 188 3.74 -30.44 -24.67
N LYS A 189 4.00 -30.08 -25.92
CA LYS A 189 4.07 -30.97 -27.09
C LYS A 189 5.18 -30.49 -28.04
N PRO A 190 6.45 -30.83 -27.74
CA PRO A 190 7.58 -30.45 -28.58
C PRO A 190 7.40 -30.89 -30.03
N LEU A 191 7.63 -29.97 -30.97
CA LEU A 191 7.76 -30.25 -32.40
C LEU A 191 9.23 -30.34 -32.83
N SER A 192 10.14 -29.90 -31.96
CA SER A 192 11.59 -29.89 -32.17
C SER A 192 12.31 -30.86 -31.22
N ASN A 193 13.23 -31.66 -31.76
CA ASN A 193 14.01 -32.66 -31.01
C ASN A 193 14.76 -32.04 -29.82
N ASN A 194 15.23 -30.79 -29.96
CA ASN A 194 15.89 -30.01 -28.91
C ASN A 194 15.02 -29.81 -27.64
N LEU A 195 13.70 -29.90 -27.78
CA LEU A 195 12.73 -29.69 -26.70
C LEU A 195 12.05 -30.99 -26.22
N GLU A 196 12.22 -32.12 -26.92
CA GLU A 196 11.57 -33.40 -26.60
C GLU A 196 11.90 -33.89 -25.17
N LEU A 197 13.19 -33.95 -24.82
CA LEU A 197 13.65 -34.31 -23.47
C LEU A 197 13.27 -33.28 -22.39
N LEU A 198 12.84 -32.09 -22.81
CA LEU A 198 12.48 -30.95 -21.96
C LEU A 198 10.96 -30.78 -21.81
N GLN A 199 10.15 -31.71 -22.37
CA GLN A 199 8.69 -31.69 -22.32
C GLN A 199 8.15 -31.44 -20.90
N VAL A 200 7.17 -30.54 -20.80
CA VAL A 200 6.61 -30.03 -19.54
C VAL A 200 5.20 -30.57 -19.33
N GLN A 201 5.04 -31.26 -18.21
CA GLN A 201 3.75 -31.68 -17.67
C GLN A 201 3.12 -30.55 -16.86
N VAL A 202 1.79 -30.41 -16.97
CA VAL A 202 1.00 -29.41 -16.25
C VAL A 202 0.06 -30.12 -15.25
N LEU A 203 -0.04 -29.57 -14.04
CA LEU A 203 -1.04 -29.91 -13.04
C LEU A 203 -1.83 -28.65 -12.69
N ASP A 204 -3.11 -28.60 -13.03
CA ASP A 204 -4.00 -27.52 -12.60
C ASP A 204 -4.42 -27.75 -11.14
N ALA A 205 -3.92 -26.90 -10.23
CA ALA A 205 -4.23 -26.98 -8.81
C ALA A 205 -5.30 -25.97 -8.40
N ASP A 206 -6.21 -26.37 -7.51
CA ASP A 206 -7.28 -25.51 -7.00
C ASP A 206 -6.87 -24.72 -5.74
N TRP A 207 -7.34 -23.48 -5.60
CA TRP A 207 -7.06 -22.67 -4.41
C TRP A 207 -7.77 -23.20 -3.16
N GLU A 208 -8.94 -23.82 -3.27
CA GLU A 208 -9.66 -24.38 -2.11
C GLU A 208 -8.86 -25.53 -1.46
N GLU A 209 -8.32 -26.46 -2.25
CA GLU A 209 -7.46 -27.54 -1.74
C GLU A 209 -6.18 -26.98 -1.09
N ILE A 210 -5.54 -26.01 -1.76
CA ILE A 210 -4.33 -25.33 -1.25
C ILE A 210 -4.62 -24.63 0.09
N SER A 211 -5.75 -23.94 0.19
CA SER A 211 -6.16 -23.16 1.37
C SER A 211 -6.58 -24.07 2.53
N ALA A 212 -7.33 -25.15 2.25
CA ALA A 212 -7.67 -26.18 3.21
C ALA A 212 -6.40 -26.86 3.78
N GLN A 213 -5.45 -27.25 2.92
CA GLN A 213 -4.18 -27.82 3.33
C GLN A 213 -3.36 -26.85 4.22
N PHE A 214 -3.20 -25.58 3.82
CA PHE A 214 -2.47 -24.60 4.61
C PHE A 214 -3.15 -24.31 5.96
N THR A 215 -4.48 -24.35 6.00
CA THR A 215 -5.29 -24.21 7.22
C THR A 215 -5.11 -25.42 8.15
N ALA A 216 -5.12 -26.65 7.61
CA ALA A 216 -4.83 -27.87 8.36
C ALA A 216 -3.41 -27.86 8.95
N LEU A 217 -2.39 -27.49 8.15
CA LEU A 217 -1.01 -27.31 8.63
C LEU A 217 -0.92 -26.23 9.73
N SER A 218 -1.67 -25.12 9.59
CA SER A 218 -1.78 -24.07 10.62
C SER A 218 -2.52 -24.51 11.89
N ALA A 219 -3.44 -25.49 11.81
CA ALA A 219 -4.05 -26.12 12.97
C ALA A 219 -3.06 -27.08 13.66
N GLN A 220 -2.35 -27.91 12.88
CA GLN A 220 -1.37 -28.86 13.36
C GLN A 220 -0.17 -28.19 14.07
N ILE A 221 0.28 -27.02 13.57
CA ILE A 221 1.29 -26.20 14.25
C ILE A 221 0.83 -25.72 15.64
N ARG A 222 -0.48 -25.41 15.79
CA ARG A 222 -1.08 -25.03 17.08
C ARG A 222 -1.18 -26.25 18.00
N ARG A 223 -1.71 -27.38 17.51
CA ARG A 223 -1.87 -28.64 18.26
C ARG A 223 -0.57 -29.13 18.90
N LEU A 224 0.53 -29.10 18.13
CA LEU A 224 1.85 -29.54 18.60
C LEU A 224 2.59 -28.51 19.48
N GLY A 225 2.01 -27.33 19.75
CA GLY A 225 2.63 -26.31 20.59
C GLY A 225 3.97 -25.76 20.06
N LEU A 226 4.29 -25.99 18.78
CA LEU A 226 5.62 -25.86 18.17
C LEU A 226 6.26 -24.47 18.36
N PHE A 227 5.45 -23.42 18.44
CA PHE A 227 5.91 -22.04 18.64
C PHE A 227 5.52 -21.45 20.01
N ALA A 228 5.02 -22.24 20.96
CA ALA A 228 4.59 -21.75 22.28
C ALA A 228 5.73 -21.18 23.15
N LYS A 229 6.98 -21.56 22.88
CA LYS A 229 8.17 -21.21 23.69
C LYS A 229 8.43 -19.70 23.78
N GLN A 230 9.19 -19.31 24.81
CA GLN A 230 9.54 -17.92 25.07
C GLN A 230 10.25 -17.24 23.88
N ASN A 231 10.08 -15.92 23.78
CA ASN A 231 10.48 -15.15 22.59
C ASN A 231 11.99 -15.11 22.33
N ALA A 232 12.82 -15.18 23.38
CA ALA A 232 14.28 -15.17 23.30
C ALA A 232 14.91 -16.53 22.96
N THR A 233 14.14 -17.63 23.01
CA THR A 233 14.70 -18.98 22.77
C THR A 233 15.27 -19.10 21.35
N LYS A 234 16.40 -19.81 21.22
CA LYS A 234 17.04 -20.15 19.92
C LYS A 234 16.15 -21.11 19.10
N VAL A 235 16.07 -20.87 17.80
CA VAL A 235 15.24 -21.65 16.87
C VAL A 235 15.91 -22.98 16.53
N ARG A 236 15.18 -24.10 16.65
CA ARG A 236 15.64 -25.46 16.29
C ARG A 236 15.48 -25.72 14.78
N SER A 237 16.21 -26.70 14.26
CA SER A 237 16.10 -27.20 12.86
C SER A 237 14.65 -27.48 12.45
N LEU A 238 13.88 -28.19 13.28
CA LEU A 238 12.47 -28.48 13.06
C LEU A 238 11.63 -27.21 12.80
N HIS A 239 11.82 -26.15 13.58
CA HIS A 239 11.08 -24.90 13.39
C HIS A 239 11.45 -24.22 12.06
N LYS A 240 12.73 -24.25 11.65
CA LYS A 240 13.18 -23.74 10.34
C LYS A 240 12.55 -24.55 9.20
N LYS A 241 12.46 -25.88 9.35
CA LYS A 241 11.82 -26.76 8.39
C LYS A 241 10.33 -26.46 8.25
N ILE A 242 9.59 -26.38 9.36
CA ILE A 242 8.17 -25.95 9.38
C ILE A 242 7.98 -24.61 8.68
N LEU A 243 8.83 -23.60 8.93
CA LEU A 243 8.72 -22.30 8.25
C LEU A 243 9.08 -22.36 6.75
N THR A 244 9.84 -23.36 6.31
CA THR A 244 10.13 -23.62 4.89
C THR A 244 8.94 -24.33 4.24
N ASP A 245 8.36 -25.31 4.92
CA ASP A 245 7.21 -26.07 4.44
C ASP A 245 5.95 -25.19 4.40
N MET A 246 5.74 -24.31 5.38
CA MET A 246 4.67 -23.29 5.37
C MET A 246 4.90 -22.17 4.35
N GLN A 247 6.14 -21.91 3.92
CA GLN A 247 6.39 -21.09 2.73
C GLN A 247 5.98 -21.84 1.46
N ASN A 248 6.32 -23.14 1.38
CA ASN A 248 5.97 -23.95 0.22
C ASN A 248 4.47 -24.17 0.06
N ALA A 249 3.76 -24.45 1.15
CA ALA A 249 2.30 -24.59 1.21
C ALA A 249 1.56 -23.32 0.76
N LEU A 250 2.20 -22.15 0.87
CA LEU A 250 1.68 -20.87 0.35
C LEU A 250 2.12 -20.59 -1.10
N GLY A 251 2.81 -21.53 -1.76
CA GLY A 251 3.35 -21.35 -3.10
C GLY A 251 4.61 -20.48 -3.16
N TRP A 252 5.46 -20.48 -2.13
CA TRP A 252 6.80 -19.87 -2.20
C TRP A 252 7.91 -20.91 -2.15
N ASN A 253 8.67 -21.03 -3.25
CA ASN A 253 9.90 -21.81 -3.31
C ASN A 253 11.01 -21.02 -4.05
N PRO A 254 12.00 -20.46 -3.33
CA PRO A 254 13.10 -19.73 -3.94
C PRO A 254 14.30 -20.62 -4.31
N GLY A 255 14.19 -21.95 -4.20
CA GLY A 255 15.27 -22.91 -4.49
C GLY A 255 16.46 -22.90 -3.53
N THR A 256 16.51 -22.00 -2.55
CA THR A 256 17.58 -21.93 -1.52
C THR A 256 17.34 -22.82 -0.31
N ARG A 257 16.14 -23.40 -0.17
CA ARG A 257 15.78 -24.37 0.88
C ARG A 257 14.88 -25.43 0.28
N THR A 258 15.18 -26.71 0.51
CA THR A 258 14.32 -27.82 0.07
C THR A 258 13.11 -27.94 1.01
N PRO A 259 11.87 -27.93 0.51
CA PRO A 259 10.68 -28.31 1.29
C PRO A 259 10.76 -29.76 1.78
N MET A 260 9.86 -30.18 2.66
CA MET A 260 9.66 -31.59 2.96
C MET A 260 8.87 -32.22 1.80
N LEU A 261 9.29 -33.40 1.32
CA LEU A 261 8.52 -34.14 0.32
C LEU A 261 7.15 -34.50 0.91
N PHE A 262 6.08 -34.25 0.16
CA PHE A 262 4.71 -34.51 0.62
C PHE A 262 4.45 -36.00 0.92
N THR A 263 5.19 -36.89 0.24
CA THR A 263 5.18 -38.35 0.45
C THR A 263 5.95 -38.83 1.69
N ASN A 264 6.58 -37.93 2.45
CA ASN A 264 7.38 -38.32 3.61
C ASN A 264 6.48 -38.71 4.81
N LYS A 265 6.30 -40.02 5.04
CA LYS A 265 5.53 -40.59 6.15
C LYS A 265 5.99 -40.09 7.54
N SER A 266 7.25 -39.68 7.69
CA SER A 266 7.83 -39.13 8.92
C SER A 266 7.70 -37.59 9.03
N ALA A 267 6.87 -36.96 8.19
CA ALA A 267 6.72 -35.51 8.19
C ALA A 267 6.10 -34.95 9.48
N TRP A 268 6.48 -33.72 9.85
CA TRP A 268 6.05 -33.10 11.10
C TRP A 268 4.54 -32.92 11.21
N TRP A 269 3.82 -32.86 10.08
CA TRP A 269 2.37 -32.76 10.06
C TRP A 269 1.66 -34.08 10.35
N HIS A 270 2.33 -35.23 10.25
CA HIS A 270 1.81 -36.54 10.67
C HIS A 270 2.01 -36.83 12.17
N LEU A 271 2.75 -36.00 12.90
CA LEU A 271 3.05 -36.23 14.32
C LEU A 271 1.79 -36.10 15.21
N SER A 272 1.50 -37.14 15.98
CA SER A 272 0.50 -37.11 17.06
C SER A 272 0.96 -36.24 18.24
N SER A 273 2.24 -36.36 18.60
CA SER A 273 2.90 -35.62 19.68
C SER A 273 4.34 -35.25 19.28
N LEU A 274 4.97 -34.33 20.02
CA LEU A 274 6.40 -34.03 19.83
C LEU A 274 7.28 -35.08 20.53
N PRO A 275 8.31 -35.62 19.85
CA PRO A 275 9.35 -36.40 20.52
C PRO A 275 9.99 -35.56 21.63
N GLN A 276 9.81 -35.98 22.89
CA GLN A 276 10.49 -35.34 24.00
C GLN A 276 11.96 -35.74 23.98
N PRO A 277 12.92 -34.80 24.08
CA PRO A 277 14.29 -35.16 24.41
C PRO A 277 14.30 -35.68 25.85
N GLN A 278 14.67 -36.94 26.02
CA GLN A 278 14.81 -37.54 27.36
C GLN A 278 15.71 -36.64 28.24
N ARG A 279 15.23 -36.35 29.45
CA ARG A 279 15.98 -35.63 30.47
C ARG A 279 15.78 -36.33 31.81
N THR A 280 16.89 -36.72 32.42
CA THR A 280 16.97 -37.13 33.81
C THR A 280 16.64 -35.96 34.74
N LEU A 281 16.12 -36.28 35.92
CA LEU A 281 15.71 -35.33 36.96
C LEU A 281 16.51 -35.55 38.24
N PRO A 282 16.94 -34.47 38.91
CA PRO A 282 17.10 -34.42 40.37
C PRO A 282 15.88 -33.75 41.05
N PRO A 283 15.71 -33.88 42.38
CA PRO A 283 14.43 -33.68 43.06
C PRO A 283 14.16 -32.26 43.61
N SER A 284 13.03 -32.13 44.33
CA SER A 284 12.34 -30.89 44.70
C SER A 284 12.51 -30.43 46.16
N THR A 285 12.56 -29.11 46.34
CA THR A 285 12.15 -28.35 47.54
C THR A 285 11.52 -27.02 47.06
N GLY A 286 10.66 -26.29 47.77
CA GLY A 286 9.93 -26.49 49.03
C GLY A 286 9.12 -25.20 49.32
N ALA A 287 7.90 -25.27 49.87
CA ALA A 287 7.05 -24.09 50.14
C ALA A 287 7.22 -23.54 51.56
N PRO A 288 6.83 -22.27 51.82
CA PRO A 288 5.74 -22.04 52.80
C PRO A 288 4.80 -20.85 52.45
N SER A 289 3.87 -20.51 53.35
CA SER A 289 2.67 -19.67 53.09
C SER A 289 2.14 -18.87 54.30
N ALA A 290 1.57 -17.66 54.07
CA ALA A 290 0.69 -16.84 54.95
C ALA A 290 -0.03 -15.78 54.07
N GLN A 291 -1.33 -15.42 54.18
CA GLN A 291 -2.09 -14.69 55.25
C GLN A 291 -1.55 -13.26 55.53
N GLY A 292 -2.33 -12.17 55.65
CA GLY A 292 -3.79 -11.91 55.49
C GLY A 292 -4.17 -10.43 55.79
N HIS A 293 -5.49 -10.08 55.85
CA HIS A 293 -6.13 -8.84 56.38
C HIS A 293 -6.72 -7.73 55.45
N GLN A 294 -7.49 -6.82 56.08
CA GLN A 294 -8.60 -5.94 55.64
C GLN A 294 -8.72 -4.75 56.66
N ALA A 295 -9.52 -3.67 56.52
CA ALA A 295 -10.16 -2.91 55.41
C ALA A 295 -10.85 -1.64 56.03
N ALA A 296 -11.63 -0.86 55.24
CA ALA A 296 -12.47 0.30 55.66
C ALA A 296 -11.68 1.58 56.09
N ASP A 297 -12.21 2.82 56.15
CA ASP A 297 -13.34 3.49 55.43
C ASP A 297 -13.10 5.05 55.38
N ASN A 298 -14.10 5.82 54.93
CA ASN A 298 -14.09 7.27 54.60
C ASN A 298 -14.07 8.28 55.77
N THR A 299 -13.67 9.53 55.49
CA THR A 299 -14.41 10.75 55.89
C THR A 299 -13.98 12.01 55.11
N ALA A 300 -14.77 13.10 55.19
CA ALA A 300 -14.65 14.38 54.45
C ALA A 300 -15.10 15.56 55.38
N LEU A 301 -15.17 16.86 55.03
CA LEU A 301 -15.21 17.61 53.74
C LEU A 301 -14.22 18.82 53.85
N PRO A 302 -14.46 20.14 53.60
CA PRO A 302 -15.42 20.94 52.80
C PRO A 302 -14.81 21.30 51.39
N VAL A 303 -15.02 22.39 50.62
CA VAL A 303 -15.63 23.73 50.77
C VAL A 303 -16.29 24.20 49.44
N SER A 304 -16.32 25.52 49.13
CA SER A 304 -16.93 26.19 47.95
C SER A 304 -15.84 26.83 47.05
N SER A 305 -16.10 27.34 45.84
CA SER A 305 -17.36 27.84 45.24
C SER A 305 -17.56 27.43 43.76
N GLY A 306 -18.74 27.76 43.21
CA GLY A 306 -19.23 27.26 41.92
C GLY A 306 -20.12 26.03 42.08
N ARG A 307 -21.44 26.22 41.92
CA ARG A 307 -22.43 25.13 42.02
C ARG A 307 -22.41 24.35 40.70
N TRP A 308 -21.62 23.28 40.67
CA TRP A 308 -21.55 22.35 39.54
C TRP A 308 -22.95 21.81 39.20
N GLN A 309 -23.32 21.88 37.92
CA GLN A 309 -24.50 21.22 37.38
C GLN A 309 -24.05 19.90 36.76
N ASP A 310 -24.68 18.79 37.12
CA ASP A 310 -24.30 17.49 36.60
C ASP A 310 -24.58 17.40 35.09
N VAL A 311 -23.54 17.03 34.35
CA VAL A 311 -23.53 16.85 32.91
C VAL A 311 -23.89 15.41 32.59
N ASP A 312 -24.91 15.21 31.76
CA ASP A 312 -25.17 13.93 31.10
C ASP A 312 -24.70 13.98 29.63
N LEU A 313 -24.04 12.92 29.20
CA LEU A 313 -23.56 12.70 27.82
C LEU A 313 -24.06 11.37 27.26
N SER A 314 -25.05 10.72 27.88
CA SER A 314 -25.66 9.44 27.47
C SER A 314 -25.89 9.32 25.96
N ASN A 315 -26.38 10.39 25.34
CA ASN A 315 -26.72 10.49 23.93
C ASN A 315 -25.56 10.89 23.00
N LEU A 316 -24.37 11.24 23.53
CA LEU A 316 -23.23 11.66 22.71
C LEU A 316 -22.69 10.48 21.89
N GLN A 317 -22.97 10.47 20.58
CA GLN A 317 -22.51 9.43 19.65
C GLN A 317 -21.34 9.86 18.75
N ASP A 318 -20.97 11.15 18.72
CA ASP A 318 -19.87 11.59 17.87
C ASP A 318 -18.51 11.03 18.35
N VAL A 319 -17.90 10.21 17.49
CA VAL A 319 -16.68 9.47 17.81
C VAL A 319 -15.44 10.37 17.89
N ALA A 320 -15.42 11.54 17.23
CA ALA A 320 -14.33 12.49 17.35
C ALA A 320 -14.41 13.24 18.70
N LEU A 321 -15.59 13.73 19.07
CA LEU A 321 -15.83 14.36 20.38
C LEU A 321 -15.60 13.39 21.54
N LEU A 322 -16.10 12.14 21.46
CA LEU A 322 -15.85 11.13 22.50
C LEU A 322 -14.34 10.85 22.70
N ARG A 323 -13.53 10.88 21.62
CA ARG A 323 -12.06 10.76 21.73
C ARG A 323 -11.42 11.98 22.36
N GLU A 324 -11.87 13.19 21.98
CA GLU A 324 -11.38 14.44 22.55
C GLU A 324 -11.65 14.49 24.07
N LEU A 325 -12.89 14.20 24.46
CA LEU A 325 -13.31 14.10 25.86
C LEU A 325 -12.50 13.06 26.64
N PHE A 326 -12.29 11.87 26.09
CA PHE A 326 -11.40 10.88 26.73
C PHE A 326 -9.96 11.40 26.88
N HIS A 327 -9.45 12.15 25.90
CA HIS A 327 -8.11 12.74 26.00
C HIS A 327 -7.99 13.86 27.06
N LEU A 328 -9.08 14.58 27.38
CA LEU A 328 -9.15 15.50 28.52
C LEU A 328 -9.14 14.76 29.87
N LEU A 329 -9.85 13.63 29.97
CA LEU A 329 -10.08 12.92 31.23
C LEU A 329 -8.98 11.90 31.60
N LYS A 330 -8.35 11.24 30.62
CA LYS A 330 -7.48 10.05 30.79
C LYS A 330 -6.40 10.14 31.86
N GLU A 331 -5.81 11.31 32.10
CA GLU A 331 -4.72 11.51 33.07
C GLU A 331 -5.21 11.54 34.52
N LYS A 332 -6.50 11.83 34.74
CA LYS A 332 -7.15 11.88 36.04
C LYS A 332 -8.04 10.65 36.31
N MET A 333 -8.52 9.96 35.28
CA MET A 333 -9.32 8.74 35.41
C MET A 333 -8.51 7.57 36.01
N THR A 334 -8.92 7.08 37.18
CA THR A 334 -8.50 5.75 37.66
C THR A 334 -9.43 4.67 37.09
N CYS A 335 -8.96 3.43 37.02
CA CYS A 335 -9.75 2.32 36.50
C CYS A 335 -10.81 1.88 37.51
N ALA A 336 -12.09 2.01 37.15
CA ALA A 336 -13.22 1.73 38.05
C ALA A 336 -13.23 0.30 38.64
N ALA A 337 -12.75 -0.70 37.88
CA ALA A 337 -12.76 -2.10 38.28
C ALA A 337 -11.58 -2.54 39.18
N CYS A 338 -10.50 -1.74 39.28
CA CYS A 338 -9.38 -2.06 40.19
C CYS A 338 -8.97 -0.91 41.12
N GLN A 339 -9.59 0.27 40.95
CA GLN A 339 -9.56 1.50 41.75
C GLN A 339 -8.19 2.06 42.15
N HIS A 340 -7.10 1.44 41.70
CA HIS A 340 -5.75 1.74 42.15
C HIS A 340 -5.30 3.16 41.77
N PRO A 341 -4.68 3.93 42.69
CA PRO A 341 -4.25 5.31 42.43
C PRO A 341 -3.34 5.49 41.21
N GLN A 342 -2.53 4.49 40.85
CA GLN A 342 -1.64 4.51 39.68
C GLN A 342 -2.27 3.90 38.40
N SER A 343 -3.51 3.42 38.44
CA SER A 343 -4.19 2.93 37.24
C SER A 343 -4.65 4.10 36.36
N ARG A 344 -4.47 3.99 35.04
CA ARG A 344 -5.00 4.92 34.04
C ARG A 344 -5.61 4.14 32.88
N TYR A 345 -6.56 4.74 32.17
CA TYR A 345 -7.04 4.19 30.90
C TYR A 345 -6.11 4.62 29.76
N THR A 346 -5.80 3.68 28.86
CA THR A 346 -5.08 3.93 27.61
C THR A 346 -5.98 3.68 26.42
N ALA A 347 -5.83 4.54 25.40
CA ALA A 347 -6.59 4.49 24.16
C ALA A 347 -6.01 3.46 23.17
N ASN A 348 -6.90 2.78 22.46
CA ASN A 348 -6.61 1.99 21.27
C ASN A 348 -7.66 2.31 20.19
N TRP A 349 -7.36 3.32 19.38
CA TRP A 349 -8.26 3.89 18.39
C TRP A 349 -8.16 3.18 17.04
N SER A 350 -9.31 2.93 16.40
CA SER A 350 -9.37 2.57 14.98
C SER A 350 -8.85 3.73 14.11
N ARG A 351 -8.31 3.39 12.93
CA ARG A 351 -7.92 4.39 11.91
C ARG A 351 -9.13 5.07 11.25
N THR A 352 -10.30 4.45 11.32
CA THR A 352 -11.60 5.04 10.95
C THR A 352 -12.37 5.45 12.20
N LEU A 353 -13.21 6.49 12.10
CA LEU A 353 -14.15 6.85 13.17
C LEU A 353 -15.21 5.75 13.36
N THR A 354 -15.70 5.16 12.25
CA THR A 354 -16.66 4.05 12.23
C THR A 354 -16.13 2.71 12.75
N GLY A 355 -14.81 2.58 12.97
CA GLY A 355 -14.23 1.35 13.51
C GLY A 355 -14.24 1.31 15.04
N GLN A 356 -13.92 0.15 15.62
CA GLN A 356 -13.94 -0.02 17.07
C GLN A 356 -12.93 0.89 17.77
N GLN A 357 -13.42 1.68 18.73
CA GLN A 357 -12.62 2.54 19.60
C GLN A 357 -12.59 1.91 20.99
N ARG A 358 -11.41 1.54 21.50
CA ARG A 358 -11.29 0.82 22.77
C ARG A 358 -10.48 1.61 23.79
N ILE A 359 -10.85 1.52 25.07
CA ILE A 359 -10.03 1.98 26.20
C ILE A 359 -9.78 0.83 27.17
N ARG A 360 -8.55 0.74 27.71
CA ARG A 360 -8.14 -0.34 28.62
C ARG A 360 -7.33 0.19 29.80
N CYS A 361 -7.47 -0.41 30.97
CA CYS A 361 -6.57 -0.15 32.11
C CYS A 361 -5.10 -0.50 31.77
N ASN A 362 -4.17 0.41 32.05
CA ASN A 362 -2.74 0.21 31.83
C ASN A 362 -2.03 -0.60 32.95
N ARG A 363 -2.68 -0.80 34.09
CA ARG A 363 -2.07 -1.30 35.33
C ARG A 363 -1.52 -2.72 35.16
N LYS A 364 -0.23 -2.90 35.45
CA LYS A 364 0.46 -4.21 35.52
C LYS A 364 1.38 -4.29 36.75
N PRO A 365 0.86 -4.64 37.94
CA PRO A 365 1.66 -4.88 39.14
C PRO A 365 2.18 -6.34 39.18
N ARG A 366 2.84 -6.71 40.29
CA ARG A 366 3.34 -8.06 40.61
C ARG A 366 2.24 -9.13 40.85
N GLY A 367 1.09 -9.01 40.20
CA GLY A 367 -0.04 -9.95 40.28
C GLY A 367 -0.76 -10.20 38.94
N GLY A 368 -0.26 -9.62 37.83
CA GLY A 368 -0.84 -9.81 36.48
C GLY A 368 -1.47 -8.55 35.88
N PRO A 369 -2.05 -8.65 34.67
CA PRO A 369 -2.80 -7.56 34.06
C PRO A 369 -4.13 -7.33 34.78
N CYS A 370 -4.62 -6.09 34.79
CA CYS A 370 -5.95 -5.78 35.28
C CYS A 370 -7.04 -6.58 34.54
N SER A 371 -8.00 -7.14 35.28
CA SER A 371 -9.11 -7.97 34.77
C SER A 371 -10.19 -7.20 33.99
N THR A 372 -10.06 -5.89 33.86
CA THR A 372 -11.02 -5.05 33.12
C THR A 372 -11.04 -5.46 31.64
N PRO A 373 -12.22 -5.71 31.03
CA PRO A 373 -12.31 -5.95 29.59
C PRO A 373 -11.90 -4.71 28.78
N ASP A 374 -11.77 -4.88 27.46
CA ASP A 374 -11.72 -3.73 26.55
C ASP A 374 -13.08 -3.03 26.56
N LEU A 375 -13.10 -1.81 27.11
CA LEU A 375 -14.27 -0.94 27.13
C LEU A 375 -14.39 -0.23 25.77
N TYR A 376 -15.62 -0.02 25.27
CA TYR A 376 -15.86 0.47 23.91
C TYR A 376 -16.38 1.90 23.96
N LEU A 377 -15.59 2.87 23.49
CA LEU A 377 -15.80 4.31 23.76
C LEU A 377 -17.23 4.82 23.48
N THR A 378 -17.90 4.30 22.44
CA THR A 378 -19.29 4.62 22.05
C THR A 378 -20.36 3.90 22.88
N LYS A 379 -19.98 3.25 23.97
CA LYS A 379 -20.83 2.62 24.99
C LYS A 379 -20.46 3.05 26.42
N GLU A 380 -19.41 3.85 26.58
CA GLU A 380 -18.90 4.31 27.88
C GLU A 380 -19.36 5.75 28.23
N GLN A 381 -20.39 6.29 27.57
CA GLN A 381 -20.89 7.65 27.78
C GLN A 381 -21.19 7.93 29.27
N ALA A 382 -21.82 6.97 29.97
CA ALA A 382 -22.09 7.07 31.40
C ALA A 382 -20.81 7.11 32.25
N LEU A 383 -19.78 6.32 31.90
CA LEU A 383 -18.48 6.33 32.56
C LEU A 383 -17.76 7.68 32.35
N LEU A 384 -17.83 8.24 31.13
CA LEU A 384 -17.25 9.55 30.84
C LEU A 384 -17.99 10.67 31.60
N SER A 385 -19.32 10.66 31.61
CA SER A 385 -20.17 11.61 32.36
C SER A 385 -19.87 11.58 33.86
N ALA A 386 -19.80 10.39 34.46
CA ALA A 386 -19.43 10.21 35.86
C ALA A 386 -18.03 10.78 36.18
N TRP A 387 -17.06 10.65 35.26
CA TRP A 387 -15.73 11.26 35.42
C TRP A 387 -15.70 12.77 35.18
N VAL A 388 -16.52 13.32 34.27
CA VAL A 388 -16.70 14.77 34.09
C VAL A 388 -17.22 15.40 35.39
N ASN A 389 -18.30 14.86 35.94
CA ASN A 389 -18.94 15.40 37.15
C ASN A 389 -18.06 15.22 38.40
N ARG A 390 -17.46 14.04 38.58
CA ARG A 390 -16.51 13.78 39.68
C ARG A 390 -15.31 14.73 39.68
N LEU A 391 -14.81 15.10 38.49
CA LEU A 391 -13.64 15.97 38.34
C LEU A 391 -14.00 17.45 38.12
N LYS A 392 -15.29 17.78 38.03
CA LYS A 392 -15.83 19.12 37.70
C LYS A 392 -15.11 19.75 36.50
N VAL A 393 -14.95 18.99 35.42
CA VAL A 393 -14.21 19.41 34.22
C VAL A 393 -15.13 20.25 33.31
N PRO A 394 -14.94 21.58 33.19
CA PRO A 394 -15.76 22.39 32.31
C PRO A 394 -15.62 21.91 30.87
N LEU A 395 -16.76 21.68 30.22
CA LEU A 395 -16.81 21.25 28.81
C LEU A 395 -17.13 22.44 27.90
N ASP A 396 -16.56 22.39 26.71
CA ASP A 396 -16.95 23.22 25.57
C ASP A 396 -18.42 22.93 25.18
N ALA A 397 -19.17 23.96 24.78
CA ALA A 397 -20.59 23.86 24.41
C ALA A 397 -20.87 22.75 23.39
N LYS A 398 -19.95 22.51 22.45
CA LYS A 398 -20.05 21.44 21.44
C LYS A 398 -20.33 20.05 22.01
N PHE A 399 -19.88 19.76 23.23
CA PHE A 399 -20.11 18.46 23.87
C PHE A 399 -21.55 18.32 24.41
N LEU A 400 -22.13 19.42 24.89
CA LEU A 400 -23.51 19.48 25.38
C LEU A 400 -24.49 19.51 24.21
N GLU A 401 -24.22 20.34 23.19
CA GLU A 401 -24.99 20.42 21.95
C GLU A 401 -25.04 19.05 21.24
N ALA A 402 -23.90 18.37 21.10
CA ALA A 402 -23.84 17.04 20.49
C ALA A 402 -24.40 15.90 21.35
N ALA A 403 -24.65 16.14 22.65
CA ALA A 403 -25.41 15.23 23.51
C ALA A 403 -26.92 15.54 23.52
N GLN A 404 -27.32 16.76 23.17
CA GLN A 404 -28.73 17.18 23.06
C GLN A 404 -29.31 16.95 21.64
N ALA A 405 -28.45 16.83 20.63
CA ALA A 405 -28.85 16.52 19.27
C ALA A 405 -29.46 15.10 19.13
N ALA A 406 -30.67 15.01 18.56
CA ALA A 406 -31.35 13.75 18.33
C ALA A 406 -30.56 12.80 17.39
N PRO A 407 -30.56 11.47 17.63
CA PRO A 407 -29.74 10.52 16.89
C PRO A 407 -30.19 10.37 15.44
N ARG A 408 -29.40 10.87 14.49
CA ARG A 408 -29.65 10.71 13.05
C ARG A 408 -29.21 9.31 12.57
N GLY A 409 -30.10 8.62 11.87
CA GLY A 409 -29.87 7.27 11.35
C GLY A 409 -28.82 7.21 10.24
N VAL A 410 -28.01 6.14 10.22
CA VAL A 410 -26.84 5.99 9.32
C VAL A 410 -27.23 5.78 7.84
N GLN A 411 -28.47 5.41 7.53
CA GLN A 411 -28.90 5.01 6.19
C GLN A 411 -29.01 6.16 5.17
N GLN A 412 -29.14 7.42 5.60
CA GLN A 412 -29.50 8.51 4.68
C GLN A 412 -28.32 9.01 3.80
N VAL A 413 -27.10 8.54 4.03
CA VAL A 413 -25.90 8.93 3.26
C VAL A 413 -25.86 8.27 1.86
N GLU A 414 -26.63 7.21 1.62
CA GLU A 414 -26.60 6.46 0.35
C GLU A 414 -27.51 7.06 -0.74
N GLN A 415 -28.40 8.00 -0.41
CA GLN A 415 -29.33 8.61 -1.39
C GLN A 415 -28.81 9.91 -2.03
N ASP A 416 -27.92 10.65 -1.36
CA ASP A 416 -27.33 11.89 -1.91
C ASP A 416 -26.23 11.62 -2.97
N ALA A 417 -25.83 10.36 -3.17
CA ALA A 417 -24.80 9.92 -4.11
C ALA A 417 -25.39 9.46 -5.46
N GLY A 418 -26.12 10.35 -6.14
CA GLY A 418 -26.88 10.01 -7.34
C GLY A 418 -26.05 9.51 -8.53
N LEU A 419 -26.12 8.21 -8.81
CA LEU A 419 -25.87 7.60 -10.12
C LEU A 419 -27.02 6.66 -10.45
N GLY A 420 -27.66 6.86 -11.61
CA GLY A 420 -28.83 6.10 -12.01
C GLY A 420 -28.50 4.65 -12.38
N ALA A 421 -29.26 3.70 -11.83
CA ALA A 421 -29.22 2.32 -12.31
C ALA A 421 -29.87 2.21 -13.71
N PRO A 422 -29.31 1.42 -14.64
CA PRO A 422 -29.88 1.27 -15.97
C PRO A 422 -31.24 0.57 -15.92
N GLN A 423 -32.19 1.06 -16.71
CA GLN A 423 -33.55 0.50 -16.77
C GLN A 423 -33.54 -0.95 -17.29
N ARG A 424 -34.13 -1.86 -16.53
CA ARG A 424 -34.57 -3.16 -17.07
C ARG A 424 -35.98 -2.99 -17.66
N THR A 425 -36.10 -3.13 -18.97
CA THR A 425 -37.40 -3.24 -19.64
C THR A 425 -38.01 -4.61 -19.37
N THR A 426 -39.11 -4.63 -18.62
CA THR A 426 -40.00 -5.80 -18.49
C THR A 426 -41.44 -5.35 -18.67
N THR A 427 -42.16 -5.99 -19.60
CA THR A 427 -43.55 -5.69 -19.95
C THR A 427 -44.53 -5.97 -18.81
N ALA A 428 -45.58 -5.15 -18.71
CA ALA A 428 -46.72 -5.36 -17.81
C ALA A 428 -47.61 -6.54 -18.30
N PRO A 429 -48.57 -7.02 -17.49
CA PRO A 429 -49.87 -6.32 -17.42
C PRO A 429 -50.56 -6.31 -16.03
N ARG A 430 -51.55 -5.39 -15.87
CA ARG A 430 -52.83 -5.49 -15.10
C ARG A 430 -52.82 -6.09 -13.66
N SER A 431 -53.43 -5.50 -12.62
CA SER A 431 -54.67 -4.69 -12.57
C SER A 431 -54.70 -3.70 -11.37
N ALA A 432 -55.62 -2.73 -11.44
CA ALA A 432 -56.06 -1.85 -10.33
C ALA A 432 -57.38 -2.42 -9.69
N PRO A 433 -58.11 -1.78 -8.75
CA PRO A 433 -58.05 -0.37 -8.30
C PRO A 433 -58.29 -0.07 -6.80
N ALA A 434 -58.50 1.23 -6.51
CA ALA A 434 -59.01 1.87 -5.27
C ALA A 434 -58.03 2.01 -4.08
N GLN A 435 -58.14 2.97 -3.15
CA GLN A 435 -58.80 4.30 -3.00
C GLN A 435 -58.10 5.03 -1.80
N ARG A 436 -58.20 6.33 -1.47
CA ARG A 436 -59.03 7.49 -1.92
C ARG A 436 -58.34 8.86 -1.60
N THR A 437 -58.97 9.94 -2.06
CA THR A 437 -59.13 11.35 -1.55
C THR A 437 -58.43 11.81 -0.23
N THR A 438 -58.02 13.09 0.00
CA THR A 438 -58.12 14.39 -0.74
C THR A 438 -57.33 15.52 -0.03
N SER A 439 -56.97 16.60 -0.76
CA SER A 439 -56.90 18.05 -0.35
C SER A 439 -56.14 18.50 0.92
N ALA A 440 -55.57 19.71 1.08
CA ALA A 440 -55.20 20.88 0.25
C ALA A 440 -54.33 21.80 1.19
N GLY A 441 -53.67 22.89 0.79
CA GLY A 441 -53.54 23.57 -0.50
C GLY A 441 -52.50 24.72 -0.42
N ALA A 442 -52.35 25.47 -1.52
CA ALA A 442 -51.56 26.71 -1.63
C ALA A 442 -52.45 27.95 -1.22
N PRO A 443 -52.04 29.24 -1.32
CA PRO A 443 -50.86 29.81 -1.99
C PRO A 443 -50.19 31.06 -1.33
N GLY A 444 -49.20 31.65 -2.02
CA GLY A 444 -49.07 33.13 -2.12
C GLY A 444 -47.73 33.77 -1.70
N GLY A 445 -47.45 34.95 -2.28
CA GLY A 445 -46.39 35.88 -1.85
C GLY A 445 -45.14 35.94 -2.77
N ALA A 446 -44.64 37.16 -3.04
CA ALA A 446 -43.49 37.39 -3.93
C ALA A 446 -42.74 38.73 -3.66
N ALA A 447 -41.53 38.81 -4.24
CA ALA A 447 -40.75 40.02 -4.62
C ALA A 447 -39.92 40.80 -3.56
N ALA A 448 -38.80 41.36 -4.07
CA ALA A 448 -38.05 42.54 -3.58
C ALA A 448 -37.26 42.43 -2.25
N GLN A 449 -36.15 43.16 -1.98
CA GLN A 449 -35.33 44.09 -2.78
C GLN A 449 -33.88 44.24 -2.20
N ARG A 450 -32.94 44.76 -3.03
CA ARG A 450 -31.86 45.78 -2.81
C ARG A 450 -31.38 46.16 -1.36
N THR A 451 -30.14 46.61 -1.05
CA THR A 451 -28.95 47.10 -1.82
C THR A 451 -27.70 47.31 -0.91
N THR A 452 -26.50 47.47 -1.53
CA THR A 452 -25.32 48.30 -1.06
C THR A 452 -24.60 47.91 0.27
N THR A 453 -23.33 48.25 0.58
CA THR A 453 -22.25 49.05 -0.10
C THR A 453 -20.84 48.57 0.33
N ALA A 454 -19.79 48.98 -0.41
CA ALA A 454 -18.37 49.03 0.02
C ALA A 454 -18.03 50.48 0.51
N PRO A 455 -16.77 50.97 0.72
CA PRO A 455 -15.41 50.42 0.49
C PRO A 455 -14.38 50.71 1.64
N GLY A 456 -13.05 50.60 1.40
CA GLY A 456 -12.04 51.23 2.27
C GLY A 456 -10.55 50.79 2.20
N SER A 457 -9.77 51.42 1.30
CA SER A 457 -8.37 51.89 1.49
C SER A 457 -7.14 50.98 1.80
N ALA A 458 -6.01 51.34 1.16
CA ALA A 458 -4.59 51.00 1.47
C ALA A 458 -3.83 52.34 1.77
N PRO A 459 -2.52 52.64 1.51
CA PRO A 459 -1.34 51.87 1.01
C PRO A 459 0.07 52.23 1.63
N ALA A 460 1.17 51.74 1.01
CA ALA A 460 2.56 52.32 0.94
C ALA A 460 3.46 52.32 2.23
N GLN A 461 4.82 52.40 2.24
CA GLN A 461 5.96 52.34 1.26
C GLN A 461 7.26 51.82 2.03
N ARG A 462 8.58 51.97 1.74
CA ARG A 462 9.44 52.77 0.82
C ARG A 462 10.87 52.12 0.55
N THR A 463 11.92 52.94 0.40
CA THR A 463 13.37 52.75 0.04
C THR A 463 14.30 52.54 1.28
N THR A 464 15.61 52.17 1.27
CA THR A 464 16.69 51.75 0.31
C THR A 464 17.75 50.88 1.11
N THR A 465 19.08 50.69 0.90
CA THR A 465 20.22 51.27 0.11
C THR A 465 21.34 50.20 -0.12
N ALA A 466 22.65 50.52 -0.26
CA ALA A 466 23.72 49.60 -0.76
C ALA A 466 25.13 49.75 -0.12
N SER A 467 25.97 48.68 -0.20
CA SER A 467 27.45 48.62 -0.10
C SER A 467 28.01 47.20 -0.43
N ALA A 468 29.31 47.06 -0.71
CA ALA A 468 30.05 45.80 -1.03
C ALA A 468 31.15 45.49 0.05
N PRO A 469 31.98 44.40 0.07
CA PRO A 469 32.53 43.61 -1.05
C PRO A 469 32.69 42.06 -0.84
N ASP A 470 33.44 41.43 -1.74
CA ASP A 470 34.23 40.16 -1.66
C ASP A 470 33.63 38.83 -1.14
N SER A 471 33.37 37.91 -2.08
CA SER A 471 33.84 36.50 -2.05
C SER A 471 33.41 35.73 -3.30
N ALA A 472 34.36 35.34 -4.17
CA ALA A 472 34.08 34.65 -5.43
C ALA A 472 33.75 33.16 -5.25
N ALA A 473 32.54 32.84 -4.79
CA ALA A 473 32.04 31.47 -4.73
C ALA A 473 31.81 30.88 -6.13
N LEU A 474 32.32 29.67 -6.38
CA LEU A 474 32.14 28.92 -7.63
C LEU A 474 30.65 28.78 -7.97
N GLN A 475 30.25 29.39 -9.09
CA GLN A 475 28.86 29.44 -9.53
C GLN A 475 28.36 28.07 -10.02
N ARG A 476 27.08 27.79 -9.81
CA ARG A 476 26.39 26.67 -10.46
C ARG A 476 26.26 26.96 -11.97
N PRO A 477 26.26 25.93 -12.84
CA PRO A 477 25.84 26.13 -14.23
C PRO A 477 24.39 26.66 -14.28
N PRO A 478 24.07 27.62 -15.17
CA PRO A 478 22.76 28.23 -15.22
C PRO A 478 21.70 27.27 -15.75
N VAL A 479 20.55 27.22 -15.08
CA VAL A 479 19.30 26.73 -15.66
C VAL A 479 18.86 27.75 -16.74
N PRO A 480 18.27 27.34 -17.88
CA PRO A 480 17.81 28.27 -18.91
C PRO A 480 16.92 29.36 -18.30
N HIS A 481 17.24 30.62 -18.61
CA HIS A 481 16.76 31.76 -17.84
C HIS A 481 15.23 31.81 -17.71
N VAL A 482 14.77 31.75 -16.47
CA VAL A 482 13.39 32.03 -16.09
C VAL A 482 13.34 33.44 -15.50
N PHE A 483 12.66 34.35 -16.19
CA PHE A 483 12.53 35.75 -15.77
C PHE A 483 11.22 35.95 -15.00
N ALA A 484 11.34 36.17 -13.69
CA ALA A 484 10.19 36.42 -12.81
C ALA A 484 9.82 37.91 -12.81
N ASN A 485 8.67 38.24 -13.39
CA ASN A 485 8.08 39.57 -13.41
C ASN A 485 6.78 39.56 -12.61
N GLY A 486 6.88 39.81 -11.29
CA GLY A 486 5.75 39.73 -10.37
C GLY A 486 5.12 38.33 -10.36
N ASP A 487 3.81 38.27 -10.63
CA ASP A 487 3.01 37.03 -10.66
C ASP A 487 3.23 36.16 -11.93
N THR A 488 4.16 36.52 -12.82
CA THR A 488 4.45 35.79 -14.07
C THR A 488 5.92 35.39 -14.19
N LEU A 489 6.16 34.12 -14.52
CA LEU A 489 7.44 33.60 -15.00
C LEU A 489 7.44 33.61 -16.54
N THR A 490 8.44 34.23 -17.16
CA THR A 490 8.75 34.04 -18.59
C THR A 490 9.83 32.98 -18.72
N LEU A 491 9.52 31.91 -19.44
CA LEU A 491 10.40 30.76 -19.66
C LEU A 491 11.33 31.02 -20.87
N SER A 492 12.46 30.32 -20.95
CA SER A 492 13.52 30.58 -21.93
C SER A 492 13.12 30.43 -23.40
N ASN A 493 11.98 29.78 -23.70
CA ASN A 493 11.38 29.66 -25.02
C ASN A 493 10.19 30.63 -25.26
N GLY A 494 10.06 31.68 -24.44
CA GLY A 494 9.01 32.70 -24.56
C GLY A 494 7.63 32.31 -24.00
N MET A 495 7.44 31.05 -23.55
CA MET A 495 6.21 30.66 -22.85
C MET A 495 6.08 31.39 -21.51
N LYS A 496 4.83 31.54 -21.03
CA LYS A 496 4.53 32.16 -19.74
C LYS A 496 3.90 31.16 -18.78
N ALA A 497 4.29 31.26 -17.52
CA ALA A 497 3.68 30.55 -16.40
C ALA A 497 3.40 31.53 -15.25
N SER A 498 2.58 31.14 -14.28
CA SER A 498 2.40 31.86 -13.04
C SER A 498 3.66 31.81 -12.16
N ASN A 499 3.74 32.74 -11.20
CA ASN A 499 4.73 32.78 -10.12
C ASN A 499 4.04 32.86 -8.73
N PHE A 500 2.79 32.40 -8.64
CA PHE A 500 1.92 32.62 -7.49
C PHE A 500 1.46 31.34 -6.80
N ILE A 501 1.76 30.15 -7.33
CA ILE A 501 1.37 28.89 -6.68
C ILE A 501 2.27 28.66 -5.46
N LYS A 502 1.66 28.55 -4.28
CA LYS A 502 2.43 28.49 -3.03
C LYS A 502 3.26 27.21 -2.92
N GLY A 503 4.58 27.35 -2.81
CA GLY A 503 5.57 26.28 -2.62
C GLY A 503 5.56 25.62 -1.22
N ASP A 504 4.39 25.30 -0.65
CA ASP A 504 4.25 24.65 0.66
C ASP A 504 4.18 23.10 0.60
N GLY A 505 4.77 22.52 -0.44
CA GLY A 505 4.68 21.09 -0.74
C GLY A 505 3.30 20.64 -1.23
N ALA A 506 2.34 21.55 -1.43
CA ALA A 506 1.05 21.25 -2.06
C ALA A 506 0.88 21.86 -3.45
N CYS A 507 1.95 22.39 -4.06
CA CYS A 507 1.95 23.10 -5.35
C CYS A 507 1.12 22.43 -6.46
N GLN A 508 1.32 21.13 -6.72
CA GLN A 508 0.53 20.36 -7.71
C GLN A 508 -0.98 20.48 -7.47
N PHE A 509 -1.43 20.29 -6.22
CA PHE A 509 -2.84 20.38 -5.83
C PHE A 509 -3.35 21.84 -5.80
N ARG A 510 -2.46 22.81 -5.60
CA ARG A 510 -2.75 24.25 -5.60
C ARG A 510 -2.94 24.79 -7.02
N ALA A 511 -2.05 24.42 -7.95
CA ALA A 511 -2.18 24.70 -9.37
C ALA A 511 -3.48 24.11 -9.93
N TRP A 512 -3.76 22.83 -9.63
CA TRP A 512 -5.03 22.20 -10.02
C TRP A 512 -6.24 22.87 -9.37
N ALA A 513 -6.19 23.22 -8.07
CA ALA A 513 -7.29 23.93 -7.41
C ALA A 513 -7.52 25.35 -7.97
N HIS A 514 -6.48 26.01 -8.48
CA HIS A 514 -6.61 27.28 -9.18
C HIS A 514 -7.28 27.09 -10.56
N LEU A 515 -6.81 26.15 -11.38
CA LEU A 515 -7.43 25.87 -12.68
C LEU A 515 -8.88 25.35 -12.56
N GLN A 516 -9.16 24.52 -11.55
CA GLN A 516 -10.48 23.90 -11.36
C GLN A 516 -11.52 24.81 -10.69
N TYR A 517 -11.10 25.78 -9.87
CA TYR A 517 -12.00 26.57 -9.01
C TYR A 517 -11.63 28.06 -8.89
N GLY A 518 -10.68 28.57 -9.66
CA GLY A 518 -10.07 29.90 -9.50
C GLY A 518 -9.22 30.07 -8.23
N ASN A 519 -9.23 29.11 -7.29
CA ASN A 519 -8.79 29.32 -5.91
C ASN A 519 -7.88 28.19 -5.40
N GLN A 520 -6.58 28.47 -5.35
CA GLN A 520 -5.56 27.52 -4.86
C GLN A 520 -5.74 27.10 -3.38
N GLN A 521 -6.53 27.81 -2.56
CA GLN A 521 -6.80 27.38 -1.18
C GLN A 521 -7.72 26.15 -1.12
N ARG A 522 -8.41 25.79 -2.22
CA ARG A 522 -9.18 24.54 -2.32
C ARG A 522 -8.30 23.29 -2.54
N HIS A 523 -6.97 23.41 -2.52
CA HIS A 523 -6.02 22.31 -2.71
C HIS A 523 -6.23 21.09 -1.79
N TRP A 524 -6.82 21.26 -0.61
CA TRP A 524 -7.13 20.15 0.29
C TRP A 524 -8.24 19.24 -0.24
N PHE A 525 -9.26 19.80 -0.91
CA PHE A 525 -10.31 19.01 -1.57
C PHE A 525 -9.72 18.23 -2.75
N VAL A 526 -8.95 18.91 -3.61
CA VAL A 526 -8.22 18.30 -4.74
C VAL A 526 -7.33 17.13 -4.29
N ARG A 527 -6.52 17.33 -3.24
CA ARG A 527 -5.71 16.27 -2.61
C ARG A 527 -6.56 15.09 -2.12
N ARG A 528 -7.69 15.37 -1.46
CA ARG A 528 -8.62 14.34 -0.98
C ARG A 528 -9.25 13.55 -2.13
N PHE A 529 -9.62 14.20 -3.23
CA PHE A 529 -10.15 13.53 -4.42
C PHE A 529 -9.09 12.62 -5.06
N ALA A 530 -7.87 13.13 -5.30
CA ALA A 530 -6.76 12.33 -5.83
C ALA A 530 -6.48 11.07 -4.98
N ALA A 531 -6.36 11.22 -3.67
CA ALA A 531 -6.11 10.09 -2.76
C ALA A 531 -7.31 9.12 -2.65
N THR A 532 -8.54 9.61 -2.77
CA THR A 532 -9.75 8.76 -2.76
C THR A 532 -9.85 7.97 -4.07
N TRP A 533 -9.61 8.60 -5.21
CA TRP A 533 -9.57 7.96 -6.52
C TRP A 533 -8.48 6.88 -6.55
N LEU A 534 -7.25 7.18 -6.11
CA LEU A 534 -6.14 6.21 -6.01
C LEU A 534 -6.48 5.03 -5.09
N LYS A 535 -7.18 5.28 -3.96
CA LYS A 535 -7.58 4.22 -3.04
C LYS A 535 -8.64 3.29 -3.65
N ASN A 536 -9.63 3.84 -4.35
CA ASN A 536 -10.72 3.05 -4.94
C ASN A 536 -10.24 2.30 -6.19
N ASN A 537 -9.47 2.97 -7.05
CA ASN A 537 -8.87 2.41 -8.27
C ASN A 537 -7.50 1.74 -8.03
N LYS A 538 -7.25 1.33 -6.78
CA LYS A 538 -6.06 0.56 -6.38
C LYS A 538 -5.81 -0.65 -7.30
N HIS A 539 -6.88 -1.32 -7.73
CA HIS A 539 -6.82 -2.50 -8.59
C HIS A 539 -6.28 -2.22 -10.01
N LEU A 540 -6.35 -0.97 -10.48
CA LEU A 540 -5.69 -0.51 -11.70
C LEU A 540 -4.26 -0.04 -11.39
N MET A 541 -4.09 0.76 -10.34
CA MET A 541 -2.87 1.53 -10.10
C MET A 541 -1.74 0.78 -9.38
N GLU A 542 -2.04 -0.25 -8.57
CA GLU A 542 -1.01 -0.98 -7.82
C GLU A 542 -0.09 -1.82 -8.73
N GLU A 543 -0.52 -2.16 -9.96
CA GLU A 543 0.34 -2.81 -10.96
C GLU A 543 1.37 -1.83 -11.58
N TYR A 544 1.02 -0.55 -11.69
CA TYR A 544 1.91 0.51 -12.20
C TYR A 544 2.74 1.18 -11.10
N TYR A 545 2.40 0.99 -9.82
CA TYR A 545 3.11 1.65 -8.71
C TYR A 545 4.48 1.03 -8.46
N ALA A 546 5.50 1.65 -9.05
CA ALA A 546 6.87 1.52 -8.61
C ALA A 546 7.10 2.45 -7.40
N PRO A 547 7.23 1.94 -6.15
CA PRO A 547 7.79 2.76 -5.08
C PRO A 547 9.23 3.12 -5.44
N GLU A 548 9.59 4.40 -5.35
CA GLU A 548 10.95 4.88 -5.63
C GLU A 548 12.00 4.00 -4.94
N ALA A 549 12.67 3.16 -5.75
CA ALA A 549 13.86 2.46 -5.30
C ALA A 549 14.98 3.51 -5.22
N PRO A 550 15.67 3.65 -4.08
CA PRO A 550 16.75 4.63 -3.97
C PRO A 550 17.89 4.25 -4.93
N THR A 551 17.97 4.96 -6.05
CA THR A 551 19.02 4.83 -7.07
C THR A 551 20.36 5.20 -6.43
N ARG A 552 21.19 4.18 -6.15
CA ARG A 552 22.49 4.35 -5.48
C ARG A 552 23.47 5.09 -6.40
N LEU A 553 23.92 6.29 -6.02
CA LEU A 553 24.89 7.06 -6.81
C LEU A 553 25.92 7.86 -6.00
N ASP A 554 26.06 7.61 -4.68
CA ASP A 554 26.73 8.57 -3.75
C ASP A 554 27.55 7.94 -2.61
N GLY A 555 28.02 6.69 -2.76
CA GLY A 555 29.17 6.11 -2.02
C GLY A 555 29.14 6.01 -0.48
N ARG A 556 28.05 6.38 0.20
CA ARG A 556 27.96 6.42 1.68
C ARG A 556 27.29 5.18 2.30
N GLN A 557 27.55 4.99 3.60
CA GLN A 557 27.09 3.83 4.37
C GLN A 557 25.55 3.72 4.42
N ILE A 558 25.05 2.48 4.53
CA ILE A 558 23.63 2.15 4.38
C ILE A 558 22.79 2.74 5.52
N VAL A 559 22.05 3.82 5.24
CA VAL A 559 20.80 4.11 5.96
C VAL A 559 19.80 3.03 5.56
N GLU A 560 19.20 2.36 6.56
CA GLU A 560 18.42 1.14 6.32
C GLU A 560 17.19 1.33 5.41
N SER A 561 16.83 0.26 4.69
CA SER A 561 15.68 0.16 3.77
C SER A 561 14.30 0.16 4.47
N LYS A 562 14.06 1.17 5.32
CA LYS A 562 12.85 1.41 6.13
C LYS A 562 11.82 2.31 5.43
N SER A 563 12.21 3.06 4.40
CA SER A 563 11.40 4.10 3.75
C SER A 563 10.59 3.66 2.53
N ALA A 564 10.75 2.43 2.04
CA ALA A 564 9.97 1.90 0.91
C ALA A 564 8.49 1.72 1.29
N LYS A 565 7.71 2.78 1.10
CA LYS A 565 6.25 2.81 1.31
C LYS A 565 5.57 1.97 0.23
N GLY A 566 4.80 0.95 0.61
CA GLY A 566 3.90 0.26 -0.33
C GLY A 566 2.72 1.14 -0.74
N TYR A 567 1.94 0.74 -1.75
CA TYR A 567 0.86 1.54 -2.34
C TYR A 567 -0.07 2.22 -1.31
N ASP A 568 -0.60 1.44 -0.37
CA ASP A 568 -1.50 1.96 0.69
C ASP A 568 -0.81 3.01 1.60
N SER A 569 0.51 2.95 1.72
CA SER A 569 1.32 3.92 2.46
C SER A 569 1.74 5.12 1.61
N MET A 570 1.72 5.03 0.27
CA MET A 570 1.76 6.19 -0.63
C MET A 570 0.43 6.93 -0.57
N CYS A 571 -0.71 6.25 -0.75
CA CYS A 571 -2.04 6.87 -0.65
C CYS A 571 -2.28 7.50 0.74
N LYS A 572 -1.76 6.89 1.82
CA LYS A 572 -1.75 7.51 3.14
C LYS A 572 -0.85 8.76 3.21
N ALA A 573 0.37 8.69 2.67
CA ALA A 573 1.30 9.82 2.68
C ALA A 573 0.77 11.01 1.85
N LEU A 574 0.07 10.74 0.75
CA LEU A 574 -0.59 11.75 -0.07
C LEU A 574 -1.64 12.57 0.70
N MET A 575 -2.22 12.01 1.76
CA MET A 575 -3.15 12.69 2.67
C MET A 575 -2.45 13.44 3.82
N GLU A 576 -1.13 13.38 3.95
CA GLU A 576 -0.38 14.08 5.00
C GLU A 576 -0.05 15.53 4.54
N LYS A 577 -0.20 16.51 5.43
CA LYS A 577 0.04 17.94 5.13
C LYS A 577 1.50 18.16 4.71
N GLY A 578 1.71 18.83 3.58
CA GLY A 578 3.05 19.12 3.03
C GLY A 578 3.65 17.99 2.20
N SER A 579 3.03 16.80 2.13
CA SER A 579 3.47 15.75 1.21
C SER A 579 3.24 16.15 -0.24
N TRP A 580 4.23 15.93 -1.10
CA TRP A 580 4.18 16.37 -2.49
C TRP A 580 3.21 15.56 -3.35
N GLY A 581 2.75 16.17 -4.44
CA GLY A 581 2.10 15.44 -5.53
C GLY A 581 3.13 14.82 -6.47
N HIS A 582 2.73 13.75 -7.15
CA HIS A 582 3.53 12.97 -8.10
C HIS A 582 2.67 12.58 -9.31
N GLU A 583 3.22 11.86 -10.28
CA GLU A 583 2.55 11.44 -11.51
C GLU A 583 1.25 10.65 -11.23
N TYR A 584 1.26 9.74 -10.25
CA TYR A 584 0.04 9.00 -9.88
C TYR A 584 -1.09 9.92 -9.37
N SER A 585 -0.78 11.04 -8.71
CA SER A 585 -1.81 11.95 -8.21
C SER A 585 -2.33 12.91 -9.28
N LEU A 586 -1.51 13.27 -10.28
CA LEU A 586 -2.00 13.92 -11.50
C LEU A 586 -2.91 13.01 -12.31
N CYS A 587 -2.49 11.76 -12.55
CA CYS A 587 -3.29 10.75 -13.24
C CYS A 587 -4.64 10.52 -12.53
N ALA A 588 -4.65 10.45 -11.20
CA ALA A 588 -5.87 10.34 -10.40
C ALA A 588 -6.77 11.59 -10.45
N LEU A 589 -6.21 12.78 -10.65
CA LEU A 589 -6.98 14.02 -10.81
C LEU A 589 -7.61 14.10 -12.19
N VAL A 590 -6.85 13.81 -13.24
CA VAL A 590 -7.34 13.71 -14.62
C VAL A 590 -8.54 12.76 -14.72
N ASN A 591 -8.46 11.62 -14.02
CA ASN A 591 -9.51 10.60 -14.01
C ASN A 591 -10.61 10.80 -12.95
N TYR A 592 -10.47 11.75 -12.02
CA TYR A 592 -11.55 12.14 -11.10
C TYR A 592 -12.39 13.29 -11.66
N PHE A 593 -11.76 14.20 -12.41
CA PHE A 593 -12.40 15.38 -13.01
C PHE A 593 -12.71 15.22 -14.51
N GLU A 594 -12.34 14.09 -15.11
CA GLU A 594 -12.40 13.83 -16.56
C GLU A 594 -11.76 14.98 -17.36
N GLN A 595 -10.66 15.50 -16.86
CA GLN A 595 -10.06 16.76 -17.30
C GLN A 595 -8.60 16.51 -17.67
N PRO A 596 -8.25 16.51 -18.98
CA PRO A 596 -6.88 16.27 -19.43
C PRO A 596 -5.88 17.26 -18.81
N ALA A 597 -4.62 16.84 -18.69
CA ALA A 597 -3.54 17.66 -18.13
C ALA A 597 -2.30 17.63 -19.03
N HIS A 598 -1.74 18.79 -19.36
CA HIS A 598 -0.49 18.93 -20.11
C HIS A 598 0.58 19.53 -19.20
N ILE A 599 1.64 18.76 -18.93
CA ILE A 599 2.74 19.13 -18.04
C ILE A 599 3.95 19.47 -18.92
N ILE A 600 4.50 20.67 -18.74
CA ILE A 600 5.64 21.18 -19.52
C ILE A 600 6.82 21.38 -18.57
N GLN A 601 7.99 20.88 -18.95
CA GLN A 601 9.22 20.96 -18.16
C GLN A 601 10.45 21.11 -19.08
N TYR A 602 11.57 21.59 -18.55
CA TYR A 602 12.84 21.58 -19.28
C TYR A 602 13.62 20.29 -18.94
N SER A 603 13.88 19.46 -19.95
CA SER A 603 14.69 18.25 -19.81
C SER A 603 16.17 18.61 -19.89
N ALA A 604 16.85 18.67 -18.74
CA ALA A 604 18.29 18.91 -18.68
C ALA A 604 19.12 17.77 -19.33
N HIS A 605 18.54 16.58 -19.51
CA HIS A 605 19.15 15.48 -20.25
C HIS A 605 19.11 15.72 -21.77
N GLU A 606 17.97 16.15 -22.30
CA GLU A 606 17.76 16.38 -23.74
C GLU A 606 18.03 17.84 -24.17
N GLN A 607 18.46 18.69 -23.23
CA GLN A 607 18.70 20.13 -23.39
C GLN A 607 17.53 20.93 -24.01
N ARG A 608 16.30 20.40 -23.93
CA ARG A 608 15.10 20.96 -24.58
C ARG A 608 13.89 21.01 -23.66
N TRP A 609 12.91 21.83 -24.04
CA TRP A 609 11.56 21.80 -23.47
C TRP A 609 10.83 20.52 -23.90
N THR A 610 10.19 19.86 -22.94
CA THR A 610 9.41 18.64 -23.13
C THR A 610 8.01 18.81 -22.56
N GLY A 611 7.02 18.18 -23.20
CA GLY A 611 5.62 18.21 -22.80
C GLY A 611 5.05 16.80 -22.70
N MET A 612 4.25 16.52 -21.67
CA MET A 612 3.55 15.26 -21.47
C MET A 612 2.06 15.54 -21.23
N VAL A 613 1.20 14.97 -22.07
CA VAL A 613 -0.25 15.02 -21.88
C VAL A 613 -0.70 13.74 -21.17
N ILE A 614 -1.58 13.89 -20.18
CA ILE A 614 -2.26 12.81 -19.47
C ILE A 614 -3.75 12.95 -19.76
N GLU A 615 -4.32 11.92 -20.39
CA GLU A 615 -5.74 11.82 -20.75
C GLU A 615 -6.53 10.95 -19.74
N PRO A 616 -7.85 11.15 -19.61
CA PRO A 616 -8.73 10.22 -18.88
C PRO A 616 -8.81 8.83 -19.54
N TRP A 617 -8.98 7.77 -18.74
CA TRP A 617 -9.16 6.38 -19.22
C TRP A 617 -10.47 6.16 -19.96
N HIS A 618 -11.49 6.96 -19.68
CA HIS A 618 -12.73 7.01 -20.41
C HIS A 618 -12.79 8.37 -21.10
N ALA A 619 -12.81 8.37 -22.43
CA ALA A 619 -13.17 9.57 -23.17
C ALA A 619 -14.62 9.94 -22.79
N PRO A 620 -14.89 11.18 -22.35
CA PRO A 620 -16.24 11.58 -22.02
C PRO A 620 -17.11 11.62 -23.28
N ASP A 621 -18.41 11.32 -23.15
CA ASP A 621 -19.39 11.41 -24.24
C ASP A 621 -19.69 12.88 -24.58
N GLY A 622 -18.74 13.55 -25.23
CA GLY A 622 -18.79 14.98 -25.53
C GLY A 622 -17.51 15.52 -26.19
N PRO A 623 -17.44 16.83 -26.46
CA PRO A 623 -16.25 17.45 -27.06
C PRO A 623 -15.05 17.38 -26.12
N ALA A 624 -13.87 17.10 -26.68
CA ALA A 624 -12.62 16.99 -25.92
C ALA A 624 -12.30 18.29 -25.17
N LYS A 625 -12.20 18.21 -23.84
CA LYS A 625 -11.84 19.35 -22.99
C LYS A 625 -10.39 19.75 -23.24
N ALA A 626 -10.12 21.05 -23.40
CA ALA A 626 -8.76 21.55 -23.49
C ALA A 626 -7.95 21.18 -22.21
N PRO A 627 -6.69 20.74 -22.33
CA PRO A 627 -5.93 20.27 -21.17
C PRO A 627 -5.57 21.41 -20.21
N PHE A 628 -5.65 21.14 -18.92
CA PHE A 628 -5.09 21.98 -17.87
C PHE A 628 -3.57 22.01 -18.02
N ARG A 629 -2.99 23.19 -18.23
CA ARG A 629 -1.57 23.36 -18.56
C ARG A 629 -0.76 23.74 -17.33
N PHE A 630 0.29 22.97 -17.06
CA PHE A 630 1.17 23.11 -15.90
C PHE A 630 2.63 23.32 -16.34
N TYR A 631 3.34 24.22 -15.68
CA TYR A 631 4.79 24.25 -15.68
C TYR A 631 5.30 23.44 -14.48
N PHE A 632 6.25 22.52 -14.71
CA PHE A 632 7.01 21.88 -13.65
C PHE A 632 8.48 22.32 -13.72
N ASP A 633 8.90 23.11 -12.72
CA ASP A 633 10.30 23.38 -12.46
C ASP A 633 10.92 22.15 -11.80
N ALA A 634 11.72 21.38 -12.56
CA ALA A 634 12.41 20.21 -12.06
C ALA A 634 13.57 20.52 -11.08
N ALA A 635 14.07 21.76 -11.05
CA ALA A 635 15.17 22.17 -10.18
C ALA A 635 14.67 22.59 -8.78
N GLY A 636 13.68 23.48 -8.71
CA GLY A 636 12.95 23.80 -7.48
C GLY A 636 11.93 22.73 -7.06
N LYS A 637 11.62 21.78 -7.96
CA LYS A 637 10.62 20.71 -7.82
C LYS A 637 9.22 21.26 -7.52
N HIS A 638 8.82 22.26 -8.30
CA HIS A 638 7.64 23.09 -8.05
C HIS A 638 6.68 23.10 -9.25
N TYR A 639 5.40 23.30 -8.99
CA TYR A 639 4.34 23.34 -10.01
C TYR A 639 3.72 24.74 -10.07
N GLU A 640 3.73 25.34 -11.25
CA GLU A 640 2.99 26.55 -11.60
C GLU A 640 1.96 26.26 -12.71
N VAL A 641 1.08 27.21 -12.98
CA VAL A 641 0.07 27.15 -14.04
C VAL A 641 0.63 27.84 -15.29
N MET A 642 0.40 27.30 -16.50
CA MET A 642 0.74 28.03 -17.73
C MET A 642 -0.31 29.10 -18.03
N LEU A 643 0.13 30.24 -18.56
CA LEU A 643 -0.72 31.38 -18.95
C LEU A 643 -0.98 31.39 -20.47
#